data_AF-A0A5B9M8W9-F1
#
_entry.id   AF-A0A5B9M8W9-F1
#
_cell.length_a   1.000
_cell.length_b   1.000
_cell.length_c   1.000
_cell.angle_alpha   90.00
_cell.angle_beta   90.00
_cell.angle_gamma   90.00
#
_symmetry.space_group_name_H-M   'P 1'
#
loop_
_entity.id
_entity.type
_entity.pdbx_description
1 polymer ?
#
loop_
_entity_poly.entity_id
_entity_poly.type
_entity_poly.pdbx_seq_one_letter_code
_entity_poly.pdbx_strand_id
1 'polypeptide(L)'
;MHSFCRCLILISASLIASAAPAETLRHPENLEQQLRSADLDVLADQVRLRGDARRGALVFYKSAAACVNCHGSGDDATPLGPDLATLGAVSEQDVIESLLDPSKKIRQGYQTTNVLMDDGTVVTGLIAAETADSVTLRSASDLTRETVLQRDEITQMKPASKSMMPEGLVGSLGEQRDFLDLVRYITEVAAGGRDRAAALKPSPQQLAVKDDSVDLDHAGIIKGMRSRDFDAGKAIYHGYCFNCHGNDGNTPSLPTARAFGTQKLKFGSDPYRMFMTLTQGNGLMAPMSHLTPKERYQVVHYIREQFMKPANPDYFKVDKAYLAGLPAGTKDGTEIENVERDFGPALASQLERKFSSVLTVKLGELTISYDLHTMNQAGIWRDGFLDLSNTQHVRGRGEGTANPSGNLIDGLAGWQWGHDGTLDYSREELLPRGPMPTKWMDYRGHYLHGDQLVLRYSIDGREILEMPTQGTLQNSVRHSLRIGPGKSLVLAVAQADASWKGPRWVPVDGGRHQVNTSKADAAEVIAVVTDKTGASFDRFTAAAVRGNVGGLTWKIDAKNRLQLVIPASEHTRQIDVHCISGRSTTGASAPDDHASLAQFQAHIAQHRPAASPLDFDRLISGGPLLWPDVLTTTGYLGLERGAYALDTITIPESTPYNTWFRTSALDFFPDGRMALATHGGDIWIVSGIDADLLNLKWKRFAGGLYEPFGVKVVDGNVFVTCKDRLVKLHDVDSNGEADFYESYSADQDVSVNFHAFNFDLQTDNEGNFYYAKSGHGTDSDIPGAVIKVSADGRHREVYCTGFRTPNGMGSLPDGRIVASDNQGQWTPASKISLLKPGGFYGWVGNYSIPGMWSPGGGTIDLDKVVPPESFDPPLVWMPQEFDNSCGGQAWVDDERWGPLSGHLLHTSFGKGWMYYTMIQDFADVSQAAIIKLPFDFSTGIMRARVNPGDGQVYATGLQGWNGGGRIGLADKGIQRLRYTGRPHKMVSDCKVQADGLKLRFNFPLDVVSATDLASYDVTHWNYRWEKSYGSEMYSPETGQIGVDPMNVTSVSLGSDGKSVLLNVPDLKPVDQVHVLLKVKARDGQDFEEEIYWTINRVPED
;
A
#
# COMPACT_ATOMS: atom_id res chain seq x y z
N MET A 1 28.15 -23.00 -73.52
CA MET A 1 29.47 -22.34 -73.71
C MET A 1 29.72 -21.46 -72.50
N HIS A 2 30.78 -21.78 -71.73
CA HIS A 2 31.69 -20.92 -70.94
C HIS A 2 31.11 -19.73 -70.13
N SER A 3 31.46 -19.44 -68.88
CA SER A 3 32.43 -20.00 -67.92
C SER A 3 32.24 -19.26 -66.56
N PHE A 4 32.35 -19.99 -65.44
CA PHE A 4 32.83 -19.62 -64.10
C PHE A 4 32.65 -18.19 -63.51
N CYS A 5 32.07 -18.10 -62.31
CA CYS A 5 32.83 -17.70 -61.10
C CYS A 5 32.09 -18.00 -59.77
N ARG A 6 32.87 -18.45 -58.78
CA ARG A 6 32.49 -18.74 -57.39
C ARG A 6 32.15 -17.44 -56.65
N CYS A 7 31.08 -17.43 -55.84
CA CYS A 7 30.91 -16.48 -54.75
C CYS A 7 30.83 -17.25 -53.42
N LEU A 8 31.84 -17.04 -52.58
CA LEU A 8 31.76 -17.28 -51.15
C LEU A 8 30.73 -16.31 -50.57
N ILE A 9 29.73 -16.83 -49.87
CA ILE A 9 28.85 -16.05 -49.01
C ILE A 9 29.57 -15.90 -47.67
N LEU A 10 30.19 -14.73 -47.46
CA LEU A 10 30.54 -14.22 -46.14
C LEU A 10 29.27 -13.56 -45.58
N ILE A 11 28.57 -14.26 -44.69
CA ILE A 11 27.55 -13.64 -43.84
C ILE A 11 28.32 -12.85 -42.78
N SER A 12 28.36 -11.54 -42.95
CA SER A 12 28.69 -10.61 -41.89
C SER A 12 27.63 -10.74 -40.79
N ALA A 13 28.02 -11.32 -39.67
CA ALA A 13 27.24 -11.30 -38.44
C ALA A 13 27.22 -9.87 -37.91
N SER A 14 26.23 -9.09 -38.33
CA SER A 14 25.82 -7.89 -37.61
C SER A 14 25.15 -8.36 -36.32
N LEU A 15 25.89 -8.28 -35.22
CA LEU A 15 25.36 -8.37 -33.86
C LEU A 15 24.35 -7.24 -33.69
N ILE A 16 23.09 -7.53 -33.99
CA ILE A 16 21.96 -6.83 -33.39
C ILE A 16 21.99 -7.32 -31.94
N ALA A 17 22.60 -6.53 -31.06
CA ALA A 17 22.46 -6.71 -29.63
C ALA A 17 20.97 -6.53 -29.32
N SER A 18 20.25 -7.64 -29.21
CA SER A 18 18.90 -7.62 -28.69
C SER A 18 19.00 -7.06 -27.28
N ALA A 19 18.29 -5.96 -27.00
CA ALA A 19 18.14 -5.43 -25.66
C ALA A 19 17.59 -6.55 -24.76
N ALA A 20 18.48 -7.24 -24.05
CA ALA A 20 18.12 -7.91 -22.83
C ALA A 20 17.62 -6.82 -21.86
N PRO A 21 16.65 -7.10 -20.97
CA PRO A 21 16.33 -6.15 -19.92
C PRO A 21 17.63 -5.88 -19.16
N ALA A 22 18.08 -4.62 -19.14
CA ALA A 22 19.30 -4.24 -18.46
C ALA A 22 19.08 -4.44 -16.95
N GLU A 23 19.54 -5.57 -16.44
CA GLU A 23 19.67 -5.79 -15.00
C GLU A 23 20.76 -4.85 -14.46
N THR A 24 20.44 -4.10 -13.41
CA THR A 24 21.37 -3.19 -12.73
C THR A 24 22.56 -3.94 -12.13
N LEU A 25 23.76 -3.35 -12.11
CA LEU A 25 24.94 -3.96 -11.47
C LEU A 25 24.80 -4.10 -9.95
N ARG A 26 23.90 -3.33 -9.31
CA ARG A 26 23.73 -3.27 -7.85
C ARG A 26 22.67 -4.24 -7.36
N HIS A 27 22.96 -5.54 -7.42
CA HIS A 27 22.07 -6.58 -6.89
C HIS A 27 22.15 -6.69 -5.36
N PRO A 28 21.02 -6.96 -4.67
CA PRO A 28 21.04 -7.32 -3.26
C PRO A 28 21.62 -8.73 -3.06
N GLU A 29 22.18 -9.00 -1.87
CA GLU A 29 22.42 -10.38 -1.44
C GLU A 29 21.09 -11.06 -1.16
N ASN A 30 20.86 -12.26 -1.70
CA ASN A 30 19.64 -13.01 -1.40
C ASN A 30 19.66 -13.56 0.05
N LEU A 31 18.49 -13.92 0.59
CA LEU A 31 18.36 -14.37 1.98
C LEU A 31 19.29 -15.55 2.32
N GLU A 32 19.44 -16.53 1.43
CA GLU A 32 20.33 -17.66 1.67
C GLU A 32 21.79 -17.24 1.75
N GLN A 33 22.24 -16.34 0.87
CA GLN A 33 23.59 -15.76 0.91
C GLN A 33 23.82 -14.98 2.22
N GLN A 34 22.84 -14.18 2.63
CA GLN A 34 22.90 -13.43 3.89
C GLN A 34 22.98 -14.36 5.11
N LEU A 35 22.20 -15.45 5.13
CA LEU A 35 22.24 -16.44 6.21
C LEU A 35 23.57 -17.19 6.23
N ARG A 36 24.13 -17.55 5.07
CA ARG A 36 25.43 -18.23 4.96
C ARG A 36 26.60 -17.33 5.34
N SER A 37 26.51 -16.03 5.07
CA SER A 37 27.55 -15.06 5.42
C SER A 37 27.47 -14.62 6.89
N ALA A 38 26.36 -14.93 7.56
CA ALA A 38 26.18 -14.61 8.96
C ALA A 38 26.91 -15.60 9.89
N ASP A 39 27.51 -15.03 10.95
CA ASP A 39 28.07 -15.78 12.07
C ASP A 39 27.00 -16.67 12.73
N LEU A 40 27.34 -17.95 12.92
CA LEU A 40 26.42 -18.97 13.45
C LEU A 40 25.97 -18.66 14.88
N ASP A 41 26.83 -18.09 15.72
CA ASP A 41 26.45 -17.73 17.09
C ASP A 41 25.50 -16.54 17.10
N VAL A 42 25.73 -15.56 16.20
CA VAL A 42 24.79 -14.45 16.00
C VAL A 42 23.43 -14.98 15.55
N LEU A 43 23.38 -15.89 14.56
CA LEU A 43 22.11 -16.47 14.13
C LEU A 43 21.41 -17.27 15.24
N ALA A 44 22.16 -18.06 16.01
CA ALA A 44 21.62 -18.79 17.16
C ALA A 44 21.01 -17.83 18.19
N ASP A 45 21.66 -16.71 18.48
CA ASP A 45 21.11 -15.68 19.36
C ASP A 45 19.86 -15.01 18.76
N GLN A 46 19.83 -14.75 17.45
CA GLN A 46 18.62 -14.26 16.77
C GLN A 46 17.46 -15.25 16.92
N VAL A 47 17.70 -16.56 16.77
CA VAL A 47 16.68 -17.61 16.98
C VAL A 47 16.15 -17.57 18.40
N ARG A 48 17.03 -17.45 19.41
CA ARG A 48 16.63 -17.42 20.83
C ARG A 48 15.83 -16.17 21.18
N LEU A 49 16.20 -15.02 20.64
CA LEU A 49 15.60 -13.73 20.95
C LEU A 49 14.30 -13.48 20.18
N ARG A 50 14.19 -13.97 18.94
CA ARG A 50 13.14 -13.56 17.98
C ARG A 50 12.30 -14.70 17.43
N GLY A 51 12.82 -15.93 17.49
CA GLY A 51 12.14 -17.11 16.97
C GLY A 51 10.91 -17.50 17.80
N ASP A 52 9.85 -17.93 17.14
CA ASP A 52 8.61 -18.42 17.73
C ASP A 52 8.29 -19.81 17.19
N ALA A 53 8.24 -20.79 18.09
CA ALA A 53 7.99 -22.18 17.73
C ALA A 53 6.58 -22.44 17.17
N ARG A 54 5.55 -21.66 17.54
CA ARG A 54 4.19 -21.85 17.01
C ARG A 54 4.10 -21.38 15.56
N ARG A 55 4.75 -20.24 15.25
CA ARG A 55 4.87 -19.77 13.86
C ARG A 55 5.79 -20.68 13.05
N GLY A 56 6.88 -21.13 13.66
CA GLY A 56 7.80 -22.11 13.07
C GLY A 56 7.11 -23.43 12.73
N ALA A 57 6.13 -23.86 13.54
CA ALA A 57 5.29 -25.00 13.21
C ALA A 57 4.50 -24.75 11.91
N LEU A 58 3.89 -23.57 11.74
CA LEU A 58 3.21 -23.22 10.48
C LEU A 58 4.17 -23.25 9.29
N VAL A 59 5.39 -22.70 9.43
CA VAL A 59 6.43 -22.79 8.39
C VAL A 59 6.76 -24.26 8.08
N PHE A 60 6.98 -25.08 9.10
CA PHE A 60 7.29 -26.50 8.95
C PHE A 60 6.21 -27.30 8.23
N TYR A 61 4.93 -27.02 8.51
CA TYR A 61 3.78 -27.75 7.95
C TYR A 61 3.27 -27.18 6.62
N LYS A 62 3.47 -25.88 6.33
CA LYS A 62 2.86 -25.20 5.18
C LYS A 62 3.84 -24.66 4.15
N SER A 63 5.11 -24.45 4.49
CA SER A 63 6.05 -23.83 3.55
C SER A 63 6.30 -24.72 2.33
N ALA A 64 6.78 -24.09 1.24
CA ALA A 64 7.20 -24.79 0.04
C ALA A 64 8.37 -25.77 0.29
N ALA A 65 9.15 -25.56 1.36
CA ALA A 65 10.21 -26.47 1.79
C ALA A 65 9.67 -27.85 2.22
N ALA A 66 8.38 -27.95 2.55
CA ALA A 66 7.67 -29.20 2.80
C ALA A 66 8.33 -30.12 3.85
N CYS A 67 8.89 -29.52 4.91
CA CYS A 67 9.66 -30.23 5.94
C CYS A 67 8.90 -31.42 6.55
N VAL A 68 7.59 -31.26 6.77
CA VAL A 68 6.69 -32.30 7.30
C VAL A 68 6.67 -33.60 6.48
N ASN A 69 6.98 -33.54 5.19
CA ASN A 69 6.94 -34.71 4.31
C ASN A 69 8.12 -35.68 4.55
N CYS A 70 9.23 -35.16 5.07
CA CYS A 70 10.41 -35.96 5.41
C CYS A 70 10.58 -36.13 6.93
N HIS A 71 10.04 -35.20 7.72
CA HIS A 71 10.20 -35.17 9.17
C HIS A 71 8.84 -35.26 9.85
N GLY A 72 8.69 -36.20 10.78
CA GLY A 72 7.49 -36.33 11.60
C GLY A 72 7.76 -36.19 13.09
N SER A 73 6.73 -36.46 13.89
CA SER A 73 6.78 -36.45 15.35
C SER A 73 5.96 -37.63 15.88
N GLY A 74 6.61 -38.78 16.11
CA GLY A 74 5.91 -40.01 16.50
C GLY A 74 5.41 -40.86 15.31
N ASP A 75 4.15 -41.29 15.33
CA ASP A 75 3.61 -42.31 14.40
C ASP A 75 3.51 -41.83 12.93
N ASP A 76 3.59 -40.50 12.71
CA ASP A 76 3.61 -39.86 11.39
C ASP A 76 5.03 -39.74 10.79
N ALA A 77 6.07 -40.26 11.44
CA ALA A 77 7.46 -40.13 11.00
C ALA A 77 7.77 -40.97 9.74
N THR A 78 8.33 -40.32 8.72
CA THR A 78 8.74 -41.00 7.49
C THR A 78 10.19 -41.50 7.60
N PRO A 79 10.57 -42.58 6.89
CA PRO A 79 11.96 -43.06 6.90
C PRO A 79 12.94 -42.13 6.17
N LEU A 80 12.47 -41.03 5.56
CA LEU A 80 13.31 -40.10 4.79
C LEU A 80 14.12 -39.15 5.68
N GLY A 81 13.61 -38.77 6.84
CA GLY A 81 14.28 -37.86 7.76
C GLY A 81 14.19 -38.33 9.20
N PRO A 82 15.05 -37.82 10.09
CA PRO A 82 14.94 -38.09 11.51
C PRO A 82 13.60 -37.63 12.08
N ASP A 83 13.04 -38.46 12.97
CA ASP A 83 11.91 -38.10 13.83
C ASP A 83 12.37 -37.03 14.81
N LEU A 84 11.87 -35.81 14.63
CA LEU A 84 12.31 -34.65 15.40
C LEU A 84 12.00 -34.81 16.89
N ALA A 85 10.94 -35.55 17.24
CA ALA A 85 10.52 -35.75 18.62
C ALA A 85 11.38 -36.80 19.38
N THR A 86 12.24 -37.54 18.69
CA THR A 86 13.14 -38.53 19.31
C THR A 86 14.63 -38.22 19.11
N LEU A 87 14.94 -37.07 18.49
CA LEU A 87 16.32 -36.60 18.26
C LEU A 87 17.11 -36.40 19.55
N GLY A 88 16.45 -35.99 20.64
CA GLY A 88 17.08 -35.42 21.83
C GLY A 88 17.46 -33.94 21.61
N ALA A 89 17.86 -33.24 22.67
CA ALA A 89 18.21 -31.82 22.59
C ALA A 89 19.34 -31.59 21.57
N VAL A 90 19.10 -30.67 20.62
CA VAL A 90 20.07 -30.21 19.62
C VAL A 90 20.29 -28.71 19.79
N SER A 91 21.49 -28.23 19.45
CA SER A 91 21.77 -26.79 19.49
C SER A 91 21.14 -26.08 18.30
N GLU A 92 20.84 -24.78 18.43
CA GLU A 92 20.41 -23.94 17.31
C GLU A 92 21.46 -23.96 16.18
N GLN A 93 22.75 -23.93 16.53
CA GLN A 93 23.84 -23.99 15.57
C GLN A 93 23.81 -25.28 14.74
N ASP A 94 23.60 -26.44 15.36
CA ASP A 94 23.51 -27.73 14.64
C ASP A 94 22.32 -27.73 13.65
N VAL A 95 21.19 -27.15 14.04
CA VAL A 95 20.00 -27.06 13.18
C VAL A 95 20.24 -26.08 12.04
N ILE A 96 20.77 -24.89 12.31
CA ILE A 96 21.11 -23.89 11.29
C ILE A 96 22.08 -24.47 10.26
N GLU A 97 23.14 -25.14 10.72
CA GLU A 97 24.11 -25.80 9.83
C GLU A 97 23.44 -26.91 9.01
N SER A 98 22.53 -27.69 9.58
CA SER A 98 21.81 -28.73 8.85
C SER A 98 20.85 -28.17 7.78
N LEU A 99 20.25 -27.00 8.03
CA LEU A 99 19.36 -26.32 7.08
C LEU A 99 20.13 -25.67 5.92
N LEU A 100 21.26 -25.02 6.22
CA LEU A 100 22.07 -24.33 5.22
C LEU A 100 22.97 -25.32 4.46
N ASP A 101 23.56 -26.29 5.14
CA ASP A 101 24.54 -27.25 4.59
C ASP A 101 24.14 -28.71 4.86
N PRO A 102 23.02 -29.21 4.31
CA PRO A 102 22.48 -30.53 4.65
C PRO A 102 23.44 -31.69 4.33
N SER A 103 24.34 -31.52 3.36
CA SER A 103 25.35 -32.52 2.97
C SER A 103 26.62 -32.49 3.85
N LYS A 104 26.82 -31.47 4.69
CA LYS A 104 28.05 -31.32 5.51
C LYS A 104 28.15 -32.39 6.59
N LYS A 105 27.02 -32.77 7.20
CA LYS A 105 26.96 -33.81 8.23
C LYS A 105 25.65 -34.59 8.12
N ILE A 106 25.68 -35.77 7.49
CA ILE A 106 24.50 -36.62 7.35
C ILE A 106 24.46 -37.64 8.50
N ARG A 107 23.37 -37.65 9.26
CA ARG A 107 23.15 -38.58 10.39
C ARG A 107 23.20 -40.03 9.92
N GLN A 108 23.85 -40.89 10.71
CA GLN A 108 23.90 -42.33 10.46
C GLN A 108 22.48 -42.92 10.37
N GLY A 109 22.23 -43.76 9.37
CA GLY A 109 20.91 -44.34 9.07
C GLY A 109 20.06 -43.54 8.06
N TYR A 110 20.43 -42.29 7.76
CA TYR A 110 19.73 -41.44 6.78
C TYR A 110 20.56 -41.14 5.52
N GLN A 111 21.75 -41.73 5.42
CA GLN A 111 22.58 -41.68 4.22
C GLN A 111 22.04 -42.69 3.20
N THR A 112 21.82 -42.24 1.96
CA THR A 112 21.59 -43.17 0.86
C THR A 112 22.88 -43.91 0.55
N THR A 113 22.77 -45.17 0.15
CA THR A 113 23.91 -46.00 -0.24
C THR A 113 23.78 -46.33 -1.72
N ASN A 114 24.86 -46.07 -2.46
CA ASN A 114 25.00 -46.53 -3.84
C ASN A 114 25.61 -47.94 -3.79
N VAL A 115 24.87 -48.92 -4.32
CA VAL A 115 25.29 -50.32 -4.39
C VAL A 115 25.51 -50.68 -5.86
N LEU A 116 26.75 -51.01 -6.21
CA LEU A 116 27.13 -51.51 -7.52
C LEU A 116 27.05 -53.04 -7.51
N MET A 117 26.18 -53.58 -8.36
CA MET A 117 26.00 -55.01 -8.58
C MET A 117 27.03 -55.56 -9.58
N ASP A 118 27.25 -56.87 -9.57
CA ASP A 118 28.16 -57.58 -10.49
C ASP A 118 27.78 -57.45 -11.98
N ASP A 119 26.48 -57.31 -12.26
CA ASP A 119 25.93 -57.05 -13.59
C ASP A 119 26.12 -55.60 -14.08
N GLY A 120 26.75 -54.74 -13.26
CA GLY A 120 27.02 -53.33 -13.53
C GLY A 120 25.88 -52.38 -13.16
N THR A 121 24.76 -52.87 -12.63
CA THR A 121 23.62 -52.05 -12.20
C THR A 121 23.96 -51.32 -10.90
N VAL A 122 23.57 -50.03 -10.80
CA VAL A 122 23.68 -49.26 -9.56
C VAL A 122 22.30 -49.10 -8.93
N VAL A 123 22.13 -49.64 -7.73
CA VAL A 123 20.92 -49.47 -6.92
C VAL A 123 21.20 -48.45 -5.82
N THR A 124 20.35 -47.42 -5.72
CA THR A 124 20.48 -46.37 -4.71
C THR A 124 19.27 -46.39 -3.77
N GLY A 125 19.52 -46.41 -2.47
CA GLY A 125 18.44 -46.38 -1.47
C GLY A 125 18.94 -46.26 -0.05
N LEU A 126 18.00 -46.13 0.89
CA LEU A 126 18.27 -46.16 2.33
C LEU A 126 18.38 -47.59 2.81
N ILE A 127 19.36 -47.91 3.66
CA ILE A 127 19.46 -49.26 4.24
C ILE A 127 18.32 -49.44 5.24
N ALA A 128 17.34 -50.28 4.90
CA ALA A 128 16.22 -50.62 5.77
C ALA A 128 16.56 -51.78 6.72
N ALA A 129 17.35 -52.74 6.24
CA ALA A 129 17.87 -53.85 7.03
C ALA A 129 19.18 -54.36 6.42
N GLU A 130 20.07 -54.84 7.27
CA GLU A 130 21.33 -55.47 6.86
C GLU A 130 21.52 -56.76 7.65
N THR A 131 21.79 -57.86 6.95
CA THR A 131 22.06 -59.18 7.53
C THR A 131 23.41 -59.72 7.05
N ALA A 132 23.80 -60.92 7.51
CA ALA A 132 25.03 -61.55 7.04
C ALA A 132 25.02 -61.81 5.53
N ASP A 133 23.83 -62.08 4.96
CA ASP A 133 23.66 -62.60 3.59
C ASP A 133 23.05 -61.57 2.63
N SER A 134 22.36 -60.54 3.12
CA SER A 134 21.64 -59.58 2.27
C SER A 134 21.59 -58.16 2.81
N VAL A 135 21.38 -57.21 1.90
CA VAL A 135 21.14 -55.78 2.17
C VAL A 135 19.79 -55.40 1.59
N THR A 136 18.86 -54.93 2.42
CA THR A 136 17.57 -54.40 1.97
C THR A 136 17.65 -52.90 1.84
N LEU A 137 17.49 -52.40 0.61
CA LEU A 137 17.39 -50.98 0.31
C LEU A 137 15.94 -50.56 0.16
N ARG A 138 15.57 -49.43 0.77
CA ARG A 138 14.30 -48.73 0.56
C ARG A 138 14.49 -47.59 -0.41
N SER A 139 13.65 -47.53 -1.44
CA SER A 139 13.71 -46.47 -2.46
C SER A 139 13.31 -45.13 -1.86
N ALA A 140 14.09 -44.08 -2.14
CA ALA A 140 13.73 -42.70 -1.76
C ALA A 140 12.56 -42.13 -2.59
N SER A 141 12.28 -42.71 -3.77
CA SER A 141 11.17 -42.29 -4.65
C SER A 141 9.84 -43.00 -4.36
N ASP A 142 9.90 -44.10 -3.62
CA ASP A 142 8.74 -44.87 -3.18
C ASP A 142 9.11 -45.60 -1.87
N LEU A 143 8.68 -45.01 -0.75
CA LEU A 143 9.02 -45.48 0.59
C LEU A 143 8.41 -46.85 0.92
N THR A 144 7.47 -47.33 0.11
CA THR A 144 6.87 -48.67 0.26
C THR A 144 7.64 -49.74 -0.50
N ARG A 145 8.55 -49.32 -1.41
CA ARG A 145 9.31 -50.22 -2.26
C ARG A 145 10.66 -50.54 -1.63
N GLU A 146 10.78 -51.77 -1.15
CA GLU A 146 12.02 -52.36 -0.69
C GLU A 146 12.62 -53.27 -1.77
N THR A 147 13.94 -53.31 -1.86
CA THR A 147 14.71 -54.14 -2.78
C THR A 147 15.75 -54.88 -1.97
N VAL A 148 15.66 -56.22 -1.96
CA VAL A 148 16.63 -57.08 -1.28
C VAL A 148 17.74 -57.40 -2.27
N LEU A 149 18.97 -57.07 -1.90
CA LEU A 149 20.18 -57.35 -2.67
C LEU A 149 20.98 -58.43 -1.94
N GLN A 150 21.36 -59.51 -2.64
CA GLN A 150 22.19 -60.55 -2.06
C GLN A 150 23.64 -60.07 -2.01
N ARG A 151 24.35 -60.33 -0.90
CA ARG A 151 25.70 -59.78 -0.72
C ARG A 151 26.74 -60.35 -1.68
N ASP A 152 26.54 -61.55 -2.19
CA ASP A 152 27.41 -62.19 -3.18
C ASP A 152 27.31 -61.55 -4.58
N GLU A 153 26.22 -60.83 -4.86
CA GLU A 153 26.00 -60.07 -6.10
C GLU A 153 26.52 -58.61 -6.00
N ILE A 154 26.98 -58.17 -4.82
CA ILE A 154 27.43 -56.79 -4.58
C ILE A 154 28.94 -56.65 -4.80
N THR A 155 29.31 -55.80 -5.76
CA THR A 155 30.72 -55.47 -6.05
C THR A 155 31.23 -54.33 -5.17
N GLN A 156 30.42 -53.31 -4.92
CA GLN A 156 30.81 -52.16 -4.09
C GLN A 156 29.59 -51.52 -3.43
N MET A 157 29.74 -51.12 -2.15
CA MET A 157 28.80 -50.25 -1.46
C MET A 157 29.51 -48.96 -1.05
N LYS A 158 28.92 -47.83 -1.37
CA LYS A 158 29.45 -46.52 -0.95
C LYS A 158 28.32 -45.62 -0.46
N PRO A 159 28.41 -45.09 0.77
CA PRO A 159 27.51 -44.05 1.22
C PRO A 159 27.58 -42.83 0.29
N ALA A 160 26.43 -42.26 -0.03
CA ALA A 160 26.35 -41.04 -0.81
C ALA A 160 26.91 -39.86 0.00
N SER A 161 27.63 -38.98 -0.67
CA SER A 161 28.16 -37.74 -0.08
C SER A 161 27.15 -36.59 -0.09
N LYS A 162 25.94 -36.82 -0.63
CA LYS A 162 24.87 -35.83 -0.73
C LYS A 162 23.69 -36.27 0.13
N SER A 163 23.11 -35.33 0.87
CA SER A 163 21.91 -35.57 1.66
C SER A 163 20.68 -35.75 0.77
N MET A 164 19.67 -36.46 1.27
CA MET A 164 18.33 -36.46 0.66
C MET A 164 17.57 -35.17 0.94
N MET A 165 17.95 -34.43 1.99
CA MET A 165 17.46 -33.08 2.22
C MET A 165 18.07 -32.17 1.16
N PRO A 166 17.26 -31.54 0.28
CA PRO A 166 17.78 -30.72 -0.81
C PRO A 166 18.63 -29.54 -0.32
N GLU A 167 19.67 -29.21 -1.09
CA GLU A 167 20.37 -27.92 -0.94
C GLU A 167 19.45 -26.78 -1.42
N GLY A 168 19.61 -25.58 -0.84
CA GLY A 168 18.83 -24.39 -1.24
C GLY A 168 17.39 -24.33 -0.71
N LEU A 169 16.96 -25.25 0.17
CA LEU A 169 15.61 -25.21 0.76
C LEU A 169 15.31 -23.89 1.47
N VAL A 170 16.31 -23.30 2.12
CA VAL A 170 16.18 -22.03 2.84
C VAL A 170 15.83 -20.89 1.88
N GLY A 171 16.25 -20.96 0.62
CA GLY A 171 15.86 -20.00 -0.42
C GLY A 171 14.37 -20.06 -0.81
N SER A 172 13.62 -21.07 -0.33
CA SER A 172 12.16 -21.16 -0.49
C SER A 172 11.36 -20.58 0.68
N LEU A 173 12.04 -20.13 1.75
CA LEU A 173 11.41 -19.41 2.85
C LEU A 173 11.16 -17.96 2.44
N GLY A 174 10.08 -17.36 2.95
CA GLY A 174 9.66 -16.03 2.53
C GLY A 174 10.64 -14.95 3.03
N GLU A 175 10.92 -14.95 4.33
CA GLU A 175 11.72 -13.92 4.98
C GLU A 175 12.63 -14.52 6.07
N GLN A 176 13.60 -13.73 6.56
CA GLN A 176 14.47 -14.09 7.70
C GLN A 176 13.69 -14.61 8.91
N ARG A 177 12.50 -14.04 9.17
CA ARG A 177 11.60 -14.45 10.25
C ARG A 177 11.22 -15.93 10.15
N ASP A 178 10.83 -16.41 8.97
CA ASP A 178 10.41 -17.79 8.75
C ASP A 178 11.54 -18.76 9.09
N PHE A 179 12.77 -18.40 8.75
CA PHE A 179 13.96 -19.18 9.08
C PHE A 179 14.17 -19.27 10.59
N LEU A 180 14.15 -18.14 11.30
CA LEU A 180 14.36 -18.10 12.75
C LEU A 180 13.26 -18.86 13.50
N ASP A 181 12.00 -18.68 13.09
CA ASP A 181 10.85 -19.37 13.64
C ASP A 181 10.94 -20.89 13.41
N LEU A 182 11.33 -21.32 12.20
CA LEU A 182 11.52 -22.74 11.87
C LEU A 182 12.60 -23.39 12.73
N VAL A 183 13.77 -22.75 12.89
CA VAL A 183 14.84 -23.27 13.76
C VAL A 183 14.35 -23.36 15.21
N ARG A 184 13.60 -22.36 15.68
CA ARG A 184 13.02 -22.36 17.03
C ARG A 184 12.04 -23.53 17.23
N TYR A 185 11.20 -23.82 16.24
CA TYR A 185 10.29 -24.96 16.29
C TYR A 185 11.06 -26.29 16.38
N ILE A 186 12.05 -26.51 15.50
CA ILE A 186 12.81 -27.77 15.45
C ILE A 186 13.55 -28.01 16.77
N THR A 187 14.20 -26.98 17.31
CA THR A 187 14.97 -27.09 18.56
C THR A 187 14.06 -27.37 19.77
N GLU A 188 12.89 -26.73 19.87
CA GLU A 188 11.95 -27.00 20.95
C GLU A 188 11.31 -28.39 20.86
N VAL A 189 10.96 -28.86 19.65
CA VAL A 189 10.45 -30.21 19.44
C VAL A 189 11.50 -31.26 19.82
N ALA A 190 12.74 -31.06 19.39
CA ALA A 190 13.84 -31.97 19.69
C ALA A 190 14.15 -32.07 21.19
N ALA A 191 14.10 -30.94 21.92
CA ALA A 191 14.31 -30.91 23.36
C ALA A 191 13.12 -31.43 24.17
N GLY A 192 11.89 -31.09 23.75
CA GLY A 192 10.66 -31.40 24.49
C GLY A 192 9.95 -32.70 24.07
N GLY A 193 10.45 -33.37 23.03
CA GLY A 193 9.95 -34.65 22.55
C GLY A 193 8.49 -34.63 22.08
N ARG A 194 7.83 -35.78 22.18
CA ARG A 194 6.46 -35.99 21.64
C ARG A 194 5.43 -35.04 22.24
N ASP A 195 5.53 -34.73 23.53
CA ASP A 195 4.59 -33.84 24.21
C ASP A 195 4.69 -32.41 23.68
N ARG A 196 5.91 -31.90 23.46
CA ARG A 196 6.11 -30.57 22.90
C ARG A 196 5.68 -30.50 21.44
N ALA A 197 5.96 -31.54 20.66
CA ALA A 197 5.48 -31.65 19.28
C ALA A 197 3.95 -31.61 19.21
N ALA A 198 3.26 -32.36 20.07
CA ALA A 198 1.79 -32.36 20.13
C ALA A 198 1.24 -30.98 20.54
N ALA A 199 1.89 -30.28 21.48
CA ALA A 199 1.46 -28.96 21.94
C ALA A 199 1.67 -27.83 20.91
N LEU A 200 2.64 -27.99 20.01
CA LEU A 200 2.96 -27.03 18.94
C LEU A 200 2.31 -27.37 17.60
N LYS A 201 1.84 -28.61 17.40
CA LYS A 201 1.17 -29.05 16.18
C LYS A 201 0.01 -28.11 15.87
N PRO A 202 0.00 -27.43 14.70
CA PRO A 202 -1.08 -26.52 14.36
C PRO A 202 -2.42 -27.27 14.30
N SER A 203 -3.51 -26.60 14.64
CA SER A 203 -4.83 -27.22 14.62
C SER A 203 -5.22 -27.64 13.19
N PRO A 204 -6.13 -28.62 13.03
CA PRO A 204 -6.66 -28.97 11.72
C PRO A 204 -7.24 -27.76 10.99
N GLN A 205 -7.85 -26.79 11.68
CA GLN A 205 -8.36 -25.55 11.08
C GLN A 205 -7.23 -24.63 10.62
N GLN A 206 -6.13 -24.53 11.38
CA GLN A 206 -4.97 -23.77 10.97
C GLN A 206 -4.28 -24.42 9.76
N LEU A 207 -4.30 -25.75 9.63
CA LEU A 207 -3.77 -26.49 8.48
C LEU A 207 -4.77 -26.62 7.33
N ALA A 208 -6.07 -26.44 7.60
CA ALA A 208 -7.12 -26.60 6.62
C ALA A 208 -6.93 -25.60 5.50
N VAL A 209 -6.90 -26.13 4.29
CA VAL A 209 -7.06 -25.33 3.09
C VAL A 209 -8.55 -25.15 2.88
N LYS A 210 -9.00 -23.88 2.90
CA LYS A 210 -10.34 -23.55 2.46
C LYS A 210 -10.47 -24.04 1.02
N ASP A 211 -11.41 -24.96 0.78
CA ASP A 211 -11.69 -25.43 -0.57
C ASP A 211 -12.48 -24.36 -1.31
N ASP A 212 -11.74 -23.43 -1.87
CA ASP A 212 -12.20 -22.31 -2.70
C ASP A 212 -12.37 -22.71 -4.17
N SER A 213 -12.41 -24.01 -4.48
CA SER A 213 -12.85 -24.54 -5.78
C SER A 213 -14.38 -24.66 -5.90
N VAL A 214 -15.11 -24.60 -4.79
CA VAL A 214 -16.57 -24.73 -4.77
C VAL A 214 -17.23 -23.48 -5.34
N ASP A 215 -18.22 -23.66 -6.24
CA ASP A 215 -18.96 -22.58 -6.94
C ASP A 215 -18.07 -21.67 -7.81
N LEU A 216 -16.95 -22.21 -8.30
CA LEU A 216 -16.03 -21.48 -9.18
C LEU A 216 -16.41 -21.66 -10.67
N ASP A 217 -16.48 -20.56 -11.44
CA ASP A 217 -16.62 -20.58 -12.90
C ASP A 217 -15.29 -20.93 -13.57
N HIS A 218 -14.90 -22.20 -13.47
CA HIS A 218 -13.66 -22.71 -14.07
C HIS A 218 -13.59 -22.44 -15.57
N ALA A 219 -14.71 -22.59 -16.28
CA ALA A 219 -14.77 -22.42 -17.72
C ALA A 219 -14.54 -20.96 -18.12
N GLY A 220 -15.17 -20.01 -17.41
CA GLY A 220 -14.98 -18.58 -17.60
C GLY A 220 -13.54 -18.15 -17.35
N ILE A 221 -12.93 -18.62 -16.25
CA ILE A 221 -11.54 -18.30 -15.88
C ILE A 221 -10.56 -18.77 -16.96
N ILE A 222 -10.62 -20.05 -17.36
CA ILE A 222 -9.71 -20.62 -18.36
C ILE A 222 -9.86 -19.90 -19.72
N LYS A 223 -11.10 -19.61 -20.13
CA LYS A 223 -11.38 -18.88 -21.38
C LYS A 223 -10.89 -17.42 -21.34
N GLY A 224 -10.82 -16.84 -20.14
CA GLY A 224 -10.44 -15.46 -19.87
C GLY A 224 -8.93 -15.19 -19.92
N MET A 225 -8.07 -16.21 -19.86
CA MET A 225 -6.62 -16.06 -19.80
C MET A 225 -6.05 -15.27 -21.00
N ARG A 226 -5.12 -14.35 -20.74
CA ARG A 226 -4.42 -13.49 -21.72
C ARG A 226 -2.92 -13.41 -21.41
N SER A 227 -2.14 -12.67 -22.19
CA SER A 227 -0.70 -12.49 -22.00
C SER A 227 -0.33 -12.03 -20.58
N ARG A 228 -1.09 -11.09 -20.00
CA ARG A 228 -0.88 -10.65 -18.60
C ARG A 228 -1.03 -11.79 -17.58
N ASP A 229 -1.90 -12.75 -17.85
CA ASP A 229 -2.16 -13.89 -16.98
C ASP A 229 -1.05 -14.94 -17.13
N PHE A 230 -0.46 -15.06 -18.33
CA PHE A 230 0.76 -15.83 -18.55
C PHE A 230 1.96 -15.23 -17.79
N ASP A 231 2.14 -13.90 -17.84
CA ASP A 231 3.22 -13.22 -17.11
C ASP A 231 3.05 -13.32 -15.58
N ALA A 232 1.82 -13.16 -15.09
CA ALA A 232 1.49 -13.42 -13.68
C ALA A 232 1.78 -14.89 -13.31
N GLY A 233 1.39 -15.84 -14.16
CA GLY A 233 1.68 -17.25 -13.97
C GLY A 233 3.17 -17.58 -13.96
N LYS A 234 3.96 -16.91 -14.81
CA LYS A 234 5.42 -17.00 -14.83
C LYS A 234 6.01 -16.51 -13.52
N ALA A 235 5.56 -15.34 -13.05
CA ALA A 235 5.98 -14.77 -11.78
C ALA A 235 5.69 -15.71 -10.61
N ILE A 236 4.49 -16.29 -10.56
CA ILE A 236 4.10 -17.27 -9.53
C ILE A 236 4.96 -18.53 -9.63
N TYR A 237 5.22 -19.06 -10.83
CA TYR A 237 6.05 -20.24 -11.01
C TYR A 237 7.47 -20.03 -10.47
N HIS A 238 8.09 -18.91 -10.81
CA HIS A 238 9.44 -18.56 -10.36
C HIS A 238 9.48 -18.09 -8.91
N GLY A 239 8.33 -17.68 -8.34
CA GLY A 239 8.22 -17.40 -6.91
C GLY A 239 8.12 -18.65 -6.06
N TYR A 240 7.38 -19.68 -6.52
CA TYR A 240 6.98 -20.79 -5.64
C TYR A 240 7.28 -22.20 -6.16
N CYS A 241 7.34 -22.42 -7.48
CA CYS A 241 7.36 -23.77 -8.05
C CYS A 241 8.76 -24.23 -8.49
N PHE A 242 9.62 -23.30 -8.94
CA PHE A 242 10.88 -23.64 -9.60
C PHE A 242 11.87 -24.40 -8.69
N ASN A 243 11.88 -24.14 -7.38
CA ASN A 243 12.79 -24.80 -6.43
C ASN A 243 12.62 -26.33 -6.45
N CYS A 244 11.40 -26.81 -6.64
CA CYS A 244 11.09 -28.23 -6.69
C CYS A 244 11.18 -28.81 -8.11
N HIS A 245 10.75 -28.03 -9.11
CA HIS A 245 10.55 -28.48 -10.49
C HIS A 245 11.66 -28.09 -11.47
N GLY A 246 12.66 -27.32 -11.02
CA GLY A 246 13.72 -26.75 -11.85
C GLY A 246 13.27 -25.46 -12.54
N ASN A 247 14.22 -24.56 -12.81
CA ASN A 247 13.97 -23.30 -13.52
C ASN A 247 13.42 -23.52 -14.95
N ASP A 248 13.81 -24.63 -15.57
CA ASP A 248 13.41 -25.04 -16.92
C ASP A 248 12.14 -25.94 -16.94
N GLY A 249 11.59 -26.24 -15.76
CA GLY A 249 10.47 -27.16 -15.57
C GLY A 249 10.73 -28.61 -16.00
N ASN A 250 11.95 -28.95 -16.39
CA ASN A 250 12.32 -30.24 -17.02
C ASN A 250 13.45 -30.96 -16.30
N THR A 251 14.17 -30.27 -15.44
CA THR A 251 15.26 -30.80 -14.62
C THR A 251 14.89 -30.61 -13.15
N PRO A 252 13.99 -31.45 -12.58
CA PRO A 252 13.49 -31.24 -11.23
C PRO A 252 14.58 -31.40 -10.18
N SER A 253 14.66 -30.47 -9.24
CA SER A 253 15.59 -30.54 -8.11
C SER A 253 15.19 -31.62 -7.10
N LEU A 254 13.88 -31.92 -7.00
CA LEU A 254 13.37 -33.01 -6.17
C LEU A 254 13.26 -34.32 -6.97
N PRO A 255 13.84 -35.44 -6.49
CA PRO A 255 13.72 -36.75 -7.15
C PRO A 255 12.27 -37.24 -7.34
N THR A 256 11.33 -36.69 -6.57
CA THR A 256 9.90 -37.02 -6.62
C THR A 256 9.09 -36.08 -7.53
N ALA A 257 9.65 -34.92 -7.91
CA ALA A 257 9.02 -33.99 -8.82
C ALA A 257 9.16 -34.47 -10.27
N ARG A 258 8.17 -34.16 -11.12
CA ARG A 258 8.13 -34.58 -12.52
C ARG A 258 8.56 -33.45 -13.43
N ALA A 259 9.26 -33.82 -14.51
CA ALA A 259 9.58 -32.93 -15.61
C ALA A 259 8.33 -32.64 -16.45
N PHE A 260 7.89 -31.37 -16.46
CA PHE A 260 6.65 -30.96 -17.10
C PHE A 260 6.66 -31.15 -18.62
N GLY A 261 7.80 -31.09 -19.29
CA GLY A 261 7.89 -31.25 -20.74
C GLY A 261 8.05 -32.70 -21.20
N THR A 262 8.57 -33.60 -20.36
CA THR A 262 9.01 -34.94 -20.81
C THR A 262 8.38 -36.11 -20.06
N GLN A 263 7.83 -35.89 -18.86
CA GLN A 263 7.26 -36.94 -18.03
C GLN A 263 5.74 -36.79 -17.89
N LYS A 264 5.06 -37.93 -17.74
CA LYS A 264 3.62 -37.99 -17.48
C LYS A 264 3.29 -37.49 -16.08
N LEU A 265 2.35 -36.55 -15.98
CA LEU A 265 1.90 -36.02 -14.69
C LEU A 265 1.00 -37.03 -13.98
N LYS A 266 1.37 -37.40 -12.74
CA LYS A 266 0.73 -38.46 -11.95
C LYS A 266 -0.72 -38.14 -11.57
N PHE A 267 -1.05 -36.86 -11.37
CA PHE A 267 -2.34 -36.40 -10.84
C PHE A 267 -3.24 -35.74 -11.91
N GLY A 268 -2.90 -35.93 -13.18
CA GLY A 268 -3.61 -35.33 -14.31
C GLY A 268 -2.84 -34.16 -14.91
N SER A 269 -3.03 -33.99 -16.22
CA SER A 269 -2.28 -33.04 -17.04
C SER A 269 -3.16 -31.96 -17.66
N ASP A 270 -4.48 -31.96 -17.42
CA ASP A 270 -5.40 -30.93 -17.90
C ASP A 270 -5.48 -29.72 -16.94
N PRO A 271 -5.92 -28.53 -17.39
CA PRO A 271 -5.90 -27.33 -16.56
C PRO A 271 -6.61 -27.48 -15.22
N TYR A 272 -7.80 -28.09 -15.21
CA TYR A 272 -8.60 -28.28 -14.00
C TYR A 272 -7.91 -29.21 -13.01
N ARG A 273 -7.36 -30.35 -13.45
CA ARG A 273 -6.66 -31.28 -12.54
C ARG A 273 -5.34 -30.73 -12.01
N MET A 274 -4.63 -29.96 -12.83
CA MET A 274 -3.46 -29.21 -12.36
C MET A 274 -3.87 -28.16 -11.32
N PHE A 275 -4.95 -27.41 -11.57
CA PHE A 275 -5.54 -26.50 -10.58
C PHE A 275 -5.89 -27.23 -9.29
N MET A 276 -6.59 -28.37 -9.35
CA MET A 276 -6.94 -29.15 -8.15
C MET A 276 -5.71 -29.67 -7.40
N THR A 277 -4.62 -29.98 -8.11
CA THR A 277 -3.34 -30.35 -7.49
C THR A 277 -2.76 -29.18 -6.71
N LEU A 278 -2.85 -27.95 -7.23
CA LEU A 278 -2.46 -26.75 -6.50
C LEU A 278 -3.43 -26.41 -5.36
N THR A 279 -4.72 -26.70 -5.51
CA THR A 279 -5.73 -26.40 -4.50
C THR A 279 -5.64 -27.34 -3.30
N GLN A 280 -5.52 -28.64 -3.53
CA GLN A 280 -5.60 -29.67 -2.48
C GLN A 280 -4.22 -30.18 -2.04
N GLY A 281 -3.18 -29.94 -2.83
CA GLY A 281 -1.92 -30.68 -2.71
C GLY A 281 -2.10 -32.13 -3.16
N ASN A 282 -1.00 -32.80 -3.49
CA ASN A 282 -1.02 -34.24 -3.81
C ASN A 282 0.38 -34.87 -3.63
N GLY A 283 0.45 -36.03 -2.99
CA GLY A 283 1.72 -36.69 -2.68
C GLY A 283 2.56 -35.83 -1.73
N LEU A 284 3.78 -35.49 -2.13
CA LEU A 284 4.69 -34.60 -1.36
C LEU A 284 4.55 -33.12 -1.76
N MET A 285 3.57 -32.77 -2.60
CA MET A 285 3.29 -31.38 -2.96
C MET A 285 2.23 -30.80 -2.04
N ALA A 286 2.59 -29.78 -1.27
CA ALA A 286 1.66 -29.04 -0.42
C ALA A 286 0.66 -28.21 -1.26
N PRO A 287 -0.56 -27.98 -0.74
CA PRO A 287 -1.51 -27.07 -1.38
C PRO A 287 -1.01 -25.61 -1.39
N MET A 288 -1.21 -24.93 -2.50
CA MET A 288 -0.91 -23.52 -2.74
C MET A 288 -2.07 -22.62 -2.29
N SER A 289 -2.48 -22.76 -1.03
CA SER A 289 -3.67 -22.10 -0.45
C SER A 289 -3.53 -20.59 -0.22
N HIS A 290 -2.32 -20.05 -0.34
CA HIS A 290 -2.03 -18.62 -0.30
C HIS A 290 -2.36 -17.91 -1.64
N LEU A 291 -2.60 -18.66 -2.71
CA LEU A 291 -3.01 -18.13 -4.01
C LEU A 291 -4.53 -18.18 -4.14
N THR A 292 -5.10 -17.12 -4.72
CA THR A 292 -6.51 -17.13 -5.15
C THR A 292 -6.76 -18.21 -6.22
N PRO A 293 -8.03 -18.62 -6.43
CA PRO A 293 -8.33 -19.58 -7.48
C PRO A 293 -7.85 -19.13 -8.87
N LYS A 294 -7.94 -17.82 -9.17
CA LYS A 294 -7.46 -17.26 -10.42
C LYS A 294 -5.94 -17.36 -10.57
N GLU A 295 -5.17 -17.04 -9.53
CA GLU A 295 -3.71 -17.13 -9.54
C GLU A 295 -3.20 -18.57 -9.74
N ARG A 296 -3.87 -19.56 -9.15
CA ARG A 296 -3.57 -20.97 -9.42
C ARG A 296 -3.80 -21.33 -10.89
N TYR A 297 -4.86 -20.81 -11.52
CA TYR A 297 -5.04 -20.99 -12.96
C TYR A 297 -4.00 -20.26 -13.82
N GLN A 298 -3.50 -19.10 -13.37
CA GLN A 298 -2.44 -18.36 -14.07
C GLN A 298 -1.14 -19.17 -14.12
N VAL A 299 -0.69 -19.74 -13.00
CA VAL A 299 0.52 -20.59 -12.99
C VAL A 299 0.33 -21.88 -13.80
N VAL A 300 -0.87 -22.49 -13.76
CA VAL A 300 -1.21 -23.62 -14.63
C VAL A 300 -1.13 -23.23 -16.10
N HIS A 301 -1.65 -22.04 -16.46
CA HIS A 301 -1.59 -21.54 -17.82
C HIS A 301 -0.13 -21.37 -18.28
N TYR A 302 0.73 -20.78 -17.46
CA TYR A 302 2.16 -20.65 -17.74
C TYR A 302 2.85 -22.01 -17.94
N ILE A 303 2.71 -22.95 -16.99
CA ILE A 303 3.33 -24.28 -17.08
C ILE A 303 2.93 -24.99 -18.37
N ARG A 304 1.63 -24.94 -18.70
CA ARG A 304 1.10 -25.60 -19.90
C ARG A 304 1.66 -24.99 -21.18
N GLU A 305 1.64 -23.67 -21.30
CA GLU A 305 2.06 -22.98 -22.52
C GLU A 305 3.59 -22.98 -22.68
N GLN A 306 4.35 -22.82 -21.60
CA GLN A 306 5.81 -22.73 -21.65
C GLN A 306 6.49 -24.09 -21.69
N PHE A 307 6.09 -25.04 -20.83
CA PHE A 307 6.83 -26.29 -20.65
C PHE A 307 6.16 -27.49 -21.31
N MET A 308 4.83 -27.59 -21.24
CA MET A 308 4.13 -28.76 -21.77
C MET A 308 3.90 -28.69 -23.27
N LYS A 309 3.42 -27.55 -23.78
CA LYS A 309 3.10 -27.35 -25.20
C LYS A 309 4.23 -27.68 -26.18
N PRO A 310 5.51 -27.38 -25.88
CA PRO A 310 6.59 -27.70 -26.81
C PRO A 310 6.91 -29.19 -26.95
N ALA A 311 6.69 -30.00 -25.89
CA ALA A 311 7.30 -31.34 -25.82
C ALA A 311 6.47 -32.42 -25.10
N ASN A 312 5.49 -32.08 -24.27
CA ASN A 312 4.77 -33.07 -23.47
C ASN A 312 3.64 -33.73 -24.27
N PRO A 313 3.62 -35.08 -24.38
CA PRO A 313 2.61 -35.80 -25.15
C PRO A 313 1.19 -35.70 -24.57
N ASP A 314 1.05 -35.35 -23.29
CA ASP A 314 -0.24 -35.17 -22.62
C ASP A 314 -0.80 -33.73 -22.77
N TYR A 315 -0.08 -32.83 -23.46
CA TYR A 315 -0.59 -31.48 -23.75
C TYR A 315 -1.70 -31.52 -24.80
N PHE A 316 -2.76 -30.75 -24.57
CA PHE A 316 -3.80 -30.48 -25.56
C PHE A 316 -4.29 -29.04 -25.46
N LYS A 317 -4.78 -28.51 -26.59
CA LYS A 317 -5.43 -27.19 -26.62
C LYS A 317 -6.85 -27.33 -26.07
N VAL A 318 -7.18 -26.51 -25.07
CA VAL A 318 -8.53 -26.47 -24.47
C VAL A 318 -9.56 -26.09 -25.53
N ASP A 319 -10.64 -26.88 -25.61
CA ASP A 319 -11.75 -26.67 -26.54
C ASP A 319 -13.09 -26.49 -25.82
N LYS A 320 -14.16 -26.27 -26.59
CA LYS A 320 -15.51 -26.05 -26.04
C LYS A 320 -16.06 -27.29 -25.32
N ALA A 321 -15.68 -28.50 -25.74
CA ALA A 321 -16.18 -29.74 -25.13
C ALA A 321 -15.56 -29.94 -23.75
N TYR A 322 -14.25 -29.69 -23.60
CA TYR A 322 -13.57 -29.69 -22.31
C TYR A 322 -14.19 -28.65 -21.37
N LEU A 323 -14.36 -27.40 -21.82
CA LEU A 323 -14.94 -26.33 -21.00
C LEU A 323 -16.36 -26.65 -20.53
N ALA A 324 -17.18 -27.30 -21.36
CA ALA A 324 -18.54 -27.71 -20.99
C ALA A 324 -18.58 -28.86 -19.98
N GLY A 325 -17.49 -29.62 -19.84
CA GLY A 325 -17.36 -30.72 -18.88
C GLY A 325 -16.80 -30.32 -17.52
N LEU A 326 -16.45 -29.04 -17.32
CA LEU A 326 -15.96 -28.53 -16.05
C LEU A 326 -17.10 -28.31 -15.05
N PRO A 327 -16.82 -28.36 -13.73
CA PRO A 327 -17.81 -27.97 -12.73
C PRO A 327 -18.32 -26.55 -13.00
N ALA A 328 -19.64 -26.36 -12.84
CA ALA A 328 -20.27 -25.06 -12.96
C ALA A 328 -20.12 -24.27 -11.67
N GLY A 329 -20.03 -22.95 -11.80
CA GLY A 329 -20.00 -22.02 -10.69
C GLY A 329 -20.27 -20.60 -11.17
N THR A 330 -20.43 -19.69 -10.22
CA THR A 330 -20.73 -18.27 -10.48
C THR A 330 -19.55 -17.35 -10.18
N LYS A 331 -18.58 -17.83 -9.41
CA LYS A 331 -17.46 -17.03 -8.91
C LYS A 331 -16.32 -17.01 -9.91
N ASP A 332 -15.75 -15.84 -10.17
CA ASP A 332 -14.62 -15.70 -11.10
C ASP A 332 -13.24 -15.96 -10.45
N GLY A 333 -13.23 -16.37 -9.18
CA GLY A 333 -12.02 -16.71 -8.43
C GLY A 333 -11.21 -15.52 -7.96
N THR A 334 -11.82 -14.32 -7.93
CA THR A 334 -11.17 -13.08 -7.47
C THR A 334 -11.67 -12.60 -6.10
N GLU A 335 -12.57 -13.35 -5.46
CA GLU A 335 -13.19 -12.97 -4.20
C GLU A 335 -12.17 -12.79 -3.08
N ILE A 336 -12.31 -11.69 -2.33
CA ILE A 336 -11.53 -11.37 -1.14
C ILE A 336 -12.49 -11.38 0.04
N GLU A 337 -12.08 -11.95 1.17
CA GLU A 337 -12.86 -11.94 2.41
C GLU A 337 -13.08 -10.49 2.88
N ASN A 338 -14.35 -10.09 3.03
CA ASN A 338 -14.70 -8.77 3.54
C ASN A 338 -14.77 -8.80 5.07
N VAL A 339 -13.65 -8.50 5.72
CA VAL A 339 -13.58 -8.35 7.18
C VAL A 339 -13.98 -6.92 7.55
N GLU A 340 -15.03 -6.77 8.36
CA GLU A 340 -15.48 -5.46 8.81
C GLU A 340 -14.38 -4.78 9.66
N ARG A 341 -14.04 -3.55 9.25
CA ARG A 341 -13.02 -2.74 9.90
C ARG A 341 -13.65 -1.78 10.91
N ASP A 342 -12.97 -1.58 12.03
CA ASP A 342 -13.33 -0.52 12.96
C ASP A 342 -12.67 0.81 12.55
N PHE A 343 -13.50 1.77 12.13
CA PHE A 343 -13.10 3.14 11.79
C PHE A 343 -13.26 4.12 12.95
N GLY A 344 -13.76 3.67 14.11
CA GLY A 344 -14.30 4.54 15.14
C GLY A 344 -15.75 4.98 14.84
N PRO A 345 -16.20 6.09 15.44
CA PRO A 345 -17.58 6.58 15.30
C PRO A 345 -17.87 7.23 13.94
N ALA A 346 -16.84 7.57 13.15
CA ALA A 346 -17.01 8.22 11.86
C ALA A 346 -15.96 7.81 10.82
N LEU A 347 -16.30 7.97 9.55
CA LEU A 347 -15.40 7.80 8.41
C LEU A 347 -15.54 9.00 7.46
N ALA A 348 -14.41 9.65 7.17
CA ALA A 348 -14.30 10.65 6.12
C ALA A 348 -14.09 9.98 4.75
N SER A 349 -14.89 10.35 3.76
CA SER A 349 -14.83 9.77 2.41
C SER A 349 -15.57 10.65 1.39
N GLN A 350 -15.61 10.21 0.13
CA GLN A 350 -16.69 10.55 -0.79
C GLN A 350 -17.97 9.79 -0.41
N LEU A 351 -19.14 10.31 -0.78
CA LEU A 351 -20.40 9.56 -0.73
C LEU A 351 -20.97 9.48 -2.14
N GLU A 352 -21.00 8.26 -2.66
CA GLU A 352 -21.29 7.99 -4.08
C GLU A 352 -20.36 8.83 -4.97
N ARG A 353 -20.82 9.22 -6.17
CA ARG A 353 -20.16 10.24 -6.99
C ARG A 353 -20.80 11.63 -6.81
N LYS A 354 -21.63 11.79 -5.78
CA LYS A 354 -22.44 12.99 -5.56
C LYS A 354 -21.76 13.97 -4.63
N PHE A 355 -21.12 13.48 -3.57
CA PHE A 355 -20.44 14.30 -2.59
C PHE A 355 -18.97 13.89 -2.50
N SER A 356 -18.07 14.85 -2.66
CA SER A 356 -16.62 14.60 -2.72
C SER A 356 -15.94 14.58 -1.34
N SER A 357 -16.50 15.28 -0.35
CA SER A 357 -15.98 15.34 1.00
C SER A 357 -17.12 15.27 2.00
N VAL A 358 -17.28 14.11 2.63
CA VAL A 358 -18.26 13.90 3.69
C VAL A 358 -17.62 13.34 4.95
N LEU A 359 -18.27 13.58 6.09
CA LEU A 359 -18.06 12.81 7.32
C LEU A 359 -19.32 12.00 7.60
N THR A 360 -19.20 10.68 7.54
CA THR A 360 -20.31 9.77 7.84
C THR A 360 -20.17 9.24 9.25
N VAL A 361 -21.18 9.44 10.09
CA VAL A 361 -21.19 9.22 11.54
C VAL A 361 -22.21 8.14 11.91
N LYS A 362 -21.79 7.19 12.75
CA LYS A 362 -22.65 6.16 13.35
C LYS A 362 -23.42 6.76 14.52
N LEU A 363 -24.74 6.59 14.54
CA LEU A 363 -25.63 7.06 15.60
C LEU A 363 -26.39 5.90 16.28
N GLY A 364 -25.83 4.68 16.29
CA GLY A 364 -26.55 3.47 16.70
C GLY A 364 -27.09 2.73 15.49
N GLU A 365 -28.41 2.57 15.39
CA GLU A 365 -29.09 1.95 14.22
C GLU A 365 -29.19 2.91 13.02
N LEU A 366 -28.99 4.20 13.27
CA LEU A 366 -28.97 5.25 12.26
C LEU A 366 -27.53 5.62 11.87
N THR A 367 -27.38 6.03 10.63
CA THR A 367 -26.16 6.64 10.10
C THR A 367 -26.51 7.98 9.46
N ILE A 368 -25.72 9.00 9.75
CA ILE A 368 -25.86 10.34 9.18
C ILE A 368 -24.57 10.72 8.44
N SER A 369 -24.68 11.43 7.33
CA SER A 369 -23.53 11.93 6.58
C SER A 369 -23.66 13.42 6.34
N TYR A 370 -22.57 14.16 6.59
CA TYR A 370 -22.48 15.60 6.40
C TYR A 370 -21.50 15.92 5.29
N ASP A 371 -21.90 16.74 4.33
CA ASP A 371 -20.99 17.37 3.37
C ASP A 371 -20.15 18.42 4.09
N LEU A 372 -18.85 18.19 4.21
CA LEU A 372 -17.94 19.03 5.00
C LEU A 372 -17.63 20.38 4.33
N HIS A 373 -17.97 20.54 3.05
CA HIS A 373 -17.82 21.79 2.32
C HIS A 373 -19.03 22.70 2.45
N THR A 374 -20.18 22.20 2.92
CA THR A 374 -21.41 22.98 3.07
C THR A 374 -22.05 22.87 4.46
N MET A 375 -21.65 21.86 5.25
CA MET A 375 -22.32 21.37 6.45
C MET A 375 -23.79 20.98 6.25
N ASN A 376 -24.20 20.77 4.99
CA ASN A 376 -25.49 20.17 4.71
C ASN A 376 -25.43 18.67 4.97
N GLN A 377 -26.55 18.09 5.37
CA GLN A 377 -26.66 16.63 5.43
C GLN A 377 -26.67 16.06 4.00
N ALA A 378 -25.67 15.23 3.71
CA ALA A 378 -25.53 14.48 2.47
C ALA A 378 -26.51 13.30 2.41
N GLY A 379 -26.82 12.70 3.57
CA GLY A 379 -27.81 11.64 3.70
C GLY A 379 -28.02 11.19 5.14
N ILE A 380 -29.12 10.45 5.35
CA ILE A 380 -29.43 9.76 6.59
C ILE A 380 -30.16 8.46 6.28
N TRP A 381 -29.72 7.36 6.88
CA TRP A 381 -30.29 6.04 6.66
C TRP A 381 -30.26 5.19 7.92
N ARG A 382 -30.97 4.06 7.88
CA ARG A 382 -31.04 3.07 8.96
C ARG A 382 -30.55 1.70 8.49
N ASP A 383 -30.23 0.85 9.46
CA ASP A 383 -29.86 -0.56 9.26
C ASP A 383 -28.53 -0.71 8.47
N GLY A 384 -27.48 -0.04 8.95
CA GLY A 384 -26.11 -0.20 8.46
C GLY A 384 -25.33 1.11 8.32
N PHE A 385 -24.01 0.99 8.15
CA PHE A 385 -23.09 2.11 7.97
C PHE A 385 -22.85 2.41 6.48
N LEU A 386 -21.76 1.93 5.89
CA LEU A 386 -21.43 2.15 4.48
C LEU A 386 -21.17 0.81 3.79
N ASP A 387 -21.62 0.68 2.55
CA ASP A 387 -21.11 -0.36 1.64
C ASP A 387 -19.76 0.09 1.10
N LEU A 388 -18.72 -0.60 1.56
CA LEU A 388 -17.32 -0.37 1.20
C LEU A 388 -16.75 -1.50 0.33
N SER A 389 -17.58 -2.45 -0.10
CA SER A 389 -17.16 -3.70 -0.78
C SER A 389 -16.35 -3.50 -2.06
N ASN A 390 -16.48 -2.33 -2.69
CA ASN A 390 -15.76 -1.96 -3.91
C ASN A 390 -14.68 -0.90 -3.69
N THR A 391 -14.41 -0.53 -2.45
CA THR A 391 -13.45 0.52 -2.08
C THR A 391 -12.12 -0.07 -1.61
N GLN A 392 -11.13 0.80 -1.43
CA GLN A 392 -9.83 0.49 -0.84
C GLN A 392 -9.92 -0.12 0.56
N HIS A 393 -11.05 0.00 1.26
CA HIS A 393 -11.21 -0.58 2.59
C HIS A 393 -11.34 -2.10 2.56
N VAL A 394 -11.71 -2.69 1.42
CA VAL A 394 -11.95 -4.14 1.25
C VAL A 394 -11.08 -4.73 0.13
N ARG A 395 -10.78 -3.95 -0.91
CA ARG A 395 -10.02 -4.42 -2.08
C ARG A 395 -8.66 -3.72 -2.18
N GLY A 396 -7.63 -4.47 -2.56
CA GLY A 396 -6.29 -3.90 -2.83
C GLY A 396 -6.34 -2.83 -3.91
N ARG A 397 -7.19 -3.04 -4.93
CA ARG A 397 -7.58 -2.05 -5.95
C ARG A 397 -9.09 -1.82 -5.96
N GLY A 398 -9.59 -1.17 -4.92
CA GLY A 398 -11.00 -0.78 -4.84
C GLY A 398 -11.26 0.59 -5.44
N GLU A 399 -11.72 0.63 -6.69
CA GLU A 399 -11.99 1.88 -7.44
C GLU A 399 -13.44 2.40 -7.28
N GLY A 400 -14.22 1.76 -6.42
CA GLY A 400 -15.60 2.13 -6.12
C GLY A 400 -15.72 3.35 -5.21
N THR A 401 -16.96 3.67 -4.84
CA THR A 401 -17.31 4.75 -3.92
C THR A 401 -17.89 4.16 -2.65
N ALA A 402 -17.76 4.87 -1.52
CA ALA A 402 -18.55 4.54 -0.34
C ALA A 402 -20.02 4.88 -0.63
N ASN A 403 -20.92 3.94 -0.38
CA ASN A 403 -22.36 4.11 -0.63
C ASN A 403 -23.15 3.82 0.66
N PRO A 404 -24.35 4.37 0.84
CA PRO A 404 -25.23 3.97 1.94
C PRO A 404 -25.52 2.47 1.87
N SER A 405 -25.26 1.72 2.95
CA SER A 405 -25.61 0.28 3.00
C SER A 405 -27.07 0.03 3.38
N GLY A 406 -27.72 1.05 3.96
CA GLY A 406 -29.03 0.93 4.59
C GLY A 406 -30.15 1.69 3.86
N ASN A 407 -31.30 1.77 4.50
CA ASN A 407 -32.50 2.39 3.93
C ASN A 407 -32.53 3.90 4.22
N LEU A 408 -32.54 4.73 3.16
CA LEU A 408 -32.63 6.18 3.28
C LEU A 408 -33.92 6.63 3.98
N ILE A 409 -33.81 7.67 4.79
CA ILE A 409 -34.94 8.30 5.49
C ILE A 409 -35.17 9.69 4.88
N ASP A 410 -35.78 9.73 3.68
CA ASP A 410 -35.95 10.96 2.88
C ASP A 410 -36.62 12.10 3.66
N GLY A 411 -37.59 11.79 4.52
CA GLY A 411 -38.28 12.80 5.32
C GLY A 411 -37.39 13.50 6.35
N LEU A 412 -36.22 12.95 6.66
CA LEU A 412 -35.21 13.59 7.50
C LEU A 412 -34.08 14.24 6.69
N ALA A 413 -33.99 13.96 5.37
CA ALA A 413 -33.08 14.68 4.49
C ALA A 413 -33.50 16.15 4.48
N GLY A 414 -32.60 17.08 4.80
CA GLY A 414 -32.92 18.50 4.77
C GLY A 414 -32.25 19.37 5.82
N TRP A 415 -31.33 18.81 6.62
CA TRP A 415 -30.45 19.60 7.47
C TRP A 415 -29.56 20.51 6.60
N GLN A 416 -29.85 21.81 6.59
CA GLN A 416 -29.18 22.80 5.74
C GLN A 416 -29.14 24.17 6.43
N TRP A 417 -27.95 24.76 6.54
CA TRP A 417 -27.79 26.14 7.01
C TRP A 417 -28.02 27.16 5.89
N GLY A 418 -28.67 28.27 6.27
CA GLY A 418 -28.85 29.44 5.42
C GLY A 418 -27.64 30.38 5.46
N HIS A 419 -27.64 31.33 4.53
CA HIS A 419 -26.74 32.47 4.47
C HIS A 419 -27.58 33.73 4.40
N ASP A 420 -27.27 34.75 5.21
CA ASP A 420 -27.94 36.05 5.18
C ASP A 420 -29.48 35.94 5.22
N GLY A 421 -29.97 34.98 5.99
CA GLY A 421 -31.40 34.76 6.23
C GLY A 421 -32.15 33.96 5.14
N THR A 422 -31.46 33.46 4.11
CA THR A 422 -32.06 32.59 3.08
C THR A 422 -31.38 31.22 3.01
N LEU A 423 -32.14 30.18 2.66
CA LEU A 423 -31.62 28.84 2.36
C LEU A 423 -31.30 28.65 0.86
N ASP A 424 -31.78 29.57 0.02
CA ASP A 424 -31.63 29.53 -1.44
C ASP A 424 -30.79 30.74 -1.88
N TYR A 425 -29.51 30.75 -1.50
CA TYR A 425 -28.52 31.74 -1.95
C TYR A 425 -27.79 31.23 -3.21
N SER A 426 -27.26 32.15 -4.03
CA SER A 426 -26.52 31.79 -5.24
C SER A 426 -25.20 31.10 -4.90
N ARG A 427 -24.83 30.12 -5.73
CA ARG A 427 -23.53 29.41 -5.69
C ARG A 427 -22.80 29.47 -7.03
N GLU A 428 -23.26 30.29 -7.97
CA GLU A 428 -22.75 30.30 -9.36
C GLU A 428 -21.28 30.68 -9.47
N GLU A 429 -20.76 31.48 -8.53
CA GLU A 429 -19.36 31.92 -8.50
C GLU A 429 -18.43 30.99 -7.69
N LEU A 430 -18.96 29.87 -7.19
CA LEU A 430 -18.21 28.93 -6.34
C LEU A 430 -17.76 27.70 -7.11
N LEU A 431 -16.63 27.14 -6.70
CA LEU A 431 -16.19 25.84 -7.20
C LEU A 431 -17.21 24.76 -6.82
N PRO A 432 -17.59 23.87 -7.76
CA PRO A 432 -18.65 22.90 -7.53
C PRO A 432 -18.33 21.85 -6.46
N ARG A 433 -17.04 21.66 -6.15
CA ARG A 433 -16.52 20.66 -5.20
C ARG A 433 -15.63 21.28 -4.11
N GLY A 434 -15.69 22.60 -3.94
CA GLY A 434 -14.90 23.34 -2.95
C GLY A 434 -15.70 23.74 -1.71
N PRO A 435 -15.01 24.18 -0.63
CA PRO A 435 -15.65 24.68 0.56
C PRO A 435 -16.38 26.00 0.30
N MET A 436 -17.43 26.27 1.07
CA MET A 436 -18.05 27.58 1.11
C MET A 436 -17.06 28.69 1.53
N PRO A 437 -17.32 29.96 1.19
CA PRO A 437 -16.56 31.08 1.75
C PRO A 437 -16.57 31.06 3.28
N THR A 438 -15.38 31.13 3.89
CA THR A 438 -15.18 31.00 5.35
C THR A 438 -15.94 32.04 6.19
N LYS A 439 -16.25 33.21 5.61
CA LYS A 439 -17.09 34.23 6.26
C LYS A 439 -18.52 33.77 6.48
N TRP A 440 -18.99 32.84 5.65
CA TRP A 440 -20.32 32.27 5.77
C TRP A 440 -20.26 30.90 6.42
N MET A 441 -19.56 29.91 5.87
CA MET A 441 -19.46 28.58 6.49
C MET A 441 -17.99 28.15 6.57
N ASP A 442 -17.58 27.74 7.77
CA ASP A 442 -16.22 27.31 8.07
C ASP A 442 -16.27 26.08 8.98
N TYR A 443 -16.07 24.88 8.41
CA TYR A 443 -15.93 23.65 9.17
C TYR A 443 -14.53 23.55 9.76
N ARG A 444 -14.44 23.43 11.08
CA ARG A 444 -13.18 23.46 11.83
C ARG A 444 -12.70 22.10 12.30
N GLY A 445 -13.54 21.07 12.19
CA GLY A 445 -13.20 19.72 12.63
C GLY A 445 -14.27 19.08 13.49
N HIS A 446 -13.91 17.97 14.12
CA HIS A 446 -14.78 17.27 15.06
C HIS A 446 -13.99 16.75 16.26
N TYR A 447 -14.67 16.69 17.40
CA TYR A 447 -14.17 16.06 18.61
C TYR A 447 -14.74 14.67 18.77
N LEU A 448 -13.95 13.78 19.34
CA LEU A 448 -14.35 12.47 19.84
C LEU A 448 -14.29 12.50 21.38
N HIS A 449 -15.31 11.93 22.00
CA HIS A 449 -15.35 11.67 23.44
C HIS A 449 -15.91 10.26 23.65
N GLY A 450 -15.03 9.26 23.61
CA GLY A 450 -15.46 7.88 23.39
C GLY A 450 -16.17 7.74 22.04
N ASP A 451 -17.35 7.11 22.03
CA ASP A 451 -18.18 6.92 20.83
C ASP A 451 -18.99 8.17 20.43
N GLN A 452 -18.93 9.24 21.22
CA GLN A 452 -19.66 10.48 20.96
C GLN A 452 -18.84 11.41 20.07
N LEU A 453 -19.50 12.01 19.07
CA LEU A 453 -18.87 12.94 18.12
C LEU A 453 -19.52 14.32 18.17
N VAL A 454 -18.70 15.35 18.35
CA VAL A 454 -19.12 16.76 18.33
C VAL A 454 -18.49 17.48 17.13
N LEU A 455 -19.32 17.92 16.20
CA LEU A 455 -18.90 18.75 15.07
C LEU A 455 -18.65 20.19 15.54
N ARG A 456 -17.58 20.81 15.03
CA ARG A 456 -17.28 22.23 15.26
C ARG A 456 -17.21 22.97 13.93
N TYR A 457 -18.03 23.99 13.77
CA TYR A 457 -18.05 24.83 12.58
C TYR A 457 -18.57 26.23 12.92
N SER A 458 -18.61 27.13 11.93
CA SER A 458 -19.29 28.42 12.09
C SER A 458 -20.20 28.74 10.91
N ILE A 459 -21.30 29.46 11.19
CA ILE A 459 -22.29 29.92 10.21
C ILE A 459 -22.50 31.42 10.39
N ASP A 460 -22.29 32.21 9.34
CA ASP A 460 -22.30 33.68 9.33
C ASP A 460 -21.49 34.28 10.49
N GLY A 461 -20.35 33.64 10.80
CA GLY A 461 -19.43 34.01 11.87
C GLY A 461 -19.84 33.55 13.28
N ARG A 462 -20.98 32.88 13.47
CA ARG A 462 -21.39 32.30 14.77
C ARG A 462 -20.81 30.90 14.92
N GLU A 463 -20.10 30.64 16.01
CA GLU A 463 -19.62 29.29 16.32
C GLU A 463 -20.79 28.36 16.66
N ILE A 464 -20.74 27.15 16.13
CA ILE A 464 -21.67 26.06 16.37
C ILE A 464 -20.89 24.83 16.84
N LEU A 465 -21.29 24.28 17.98
CA LEU A 465 -21.02 22.89 18.33
C LEU A 465 -22.29 22.08 18.12
N GLU A 466 -22.19 20.99 17.37
CA GLU A 466 -23.32 20.11 17.06
C GLU A 466 -22.98 18.67 17.45
N MET A 467 -23.87 18.03 18.20
CA MET A 467 -23.81 16.60 18.48
C MET A 467 -25.10 15.93 17.98
N PRO A 468 -25.06 15.22 16.84
CA PRO A 468 -26.17 14.38 16.41
C PRO A 468 -26.23 13.10 17.26
N THR A 469 -27.44 12.66 17.60
CA THR A 469 -27.70 11.40 18.30
C THR A 469 -28.99 10.78 17.79
N GLN A 470 -29.07 9.45 17.75
CA GLN A 470 -30.35 8.78 17.52
C GLN A 470 -31.36 9.19 18.60
N GLY A 471 -32.56 9.55 18.16
CA GLY A 471 -33.67 9.85 19.07
C GLY A 471 -34.29 8.56 19.62
N THR A 472 -35.08 8.69 20.69
CA THR A 472 -35.68 7.52 21.36
C THR A 472 -36.80 6.87 20.55
N LEU A 473 -37.33 7.56 19.54
CA LEU A 473 -38.34 7.02 18.64
C LEU A 473 -37.66 6.54 17.36
N GLN A 474 -38.26 5.53 16.73
CA GLN A 474 -37.76 5.03 15.45
C GLN A 474 -37.81 6.12 14.38
N ASN A 475 -36.81 6.13 13.49
CA ASN A 475 -36.60 7.18 12.48
C ASN A 475 -36.64 8.59 13.06
N SER A 476 -36.05 8.78 14.24
CA SER A 476 -35.87 10.09 14.86
C SER A 476 -34.41 10.38 15.17
N VAL A 477 -34.02 11.64 15.04
CA VAL A 477 -32.68 12.15 15.36
C VAL A 477 -32.84 13.37 16.25
N ARG A 478 -31.93 13.51 17.21
CA ARG A 478 -31.77 14.71 18.02
C ARG A 478 -30.41 15.33 17.72
N HIS A 479 -30.44 16.59 17.31
CA HIS A 479 -29.24 17.44 17.20
C HIS A 479 -29.18 18.37 18.40
N SER A 480 -28.20 18.15 19.27
CA SER A 480 -27.88 19.09 20.36
C SER A 480 -26.94 20.16 19.81
N LEU A 481 -27.31 21.43 19.98
CA LEU A 481 -26.56 22.57 19.44
C LEU A 481 -26.15 23.54 20.53
N ARG A 482 -24.88 23.92 20.60
CA ARG A 482 -24.40 25.13 21.28
C ARG A 482 -24.10 26.18 20.22
N ILE A 483 -24.81 27.30 20.27
CA ILE A 483 -24.76 28.37 19.27
C ILE A 483 -24.21 29.63 19.96
N GLY A 484 -23.03 30.08 19.54
CA GLY A 484 -22.40 31.30 20.04
C GLY A 484 -23.19 32.58 19.70
N PRO A 485 -22.82 33.74 20.26
CA PRO A 485 -23.46 35.02 19.96
C PRO A 485 -23.27 35.45 18.50
N GLY A 486 -24.15 36.31 17.99
CA GLY A 486 -24.07 36.91 16.66
C GLY A 486 -25.42 37.14 15.99
N LYS A 487 -25.40 37.26 14.65
CA LYS A 487 -26.55 37.63 13.80
C LYS A 487 -27.65 36.56 13.76
N SER A 488 -28.80 36.89 13.18
CA SER A 488 -29.87 35.91 12.96
C SER A 488 -29.42 34.82 11.99
N LEU A 489 -29.74 33.56 12.30
CA LEU A 489 -29.50 32.40 11.43
C LEU A 489 -30.82 31.76 10.99
N VAL A 490 -30.77 31.00 9.89
CA VAL A 490 -31.87 30.14 9.44
C VAL A 490 -31.32 28.74 9.20
N LEU A 491 -32.01 27.73 9.71
CA LEU A 491 -31.65 26.31 9.57
C LEU A 491 -32.88 25.55 9.06
N ALA A 492 -32.78 24.88 7.92
CA ALA A 492 -33.71 23.79 7.62
C ALA A 492 -33.29 22.57 8.44
N VAL A 493 -34.22 21.98 9.19
CA VAL A 493 -33.91 20.86 10.10
C VAL A 493 -34.38 19.51 9.55
N ALA A 494 -35.30 19.55 8.60
CA ALA A 494 -35.85 18.40 7.86
C ALA A 494 -36.65 18.91 6.66
N GLN A 495 -36.82 18.07 5.64
CA GLN A 495 -37.62 18.38 4.47
C GLN A 495 -38.56 17.22 4.15
N ALA A 496 -39.82 17.54 3.88
CA ALA A 496 -40.75 16.58 3.31
C ALA A 496 -40.74 16.67 1.77
N ASP A 497 -41.24 15.62 1.11
CA ASP A 497 -41.42 15.61 -0.34
C ASP A 497 -42.21 16.86 -0.81
N ALA A 498 -41.69 17.54 -1.82
CA ALA A 498 -42.27 18.80 -2.33
C ALA A 498 -43.70 18.62 -2.91
N SER A 499 -44.09 17.39 -3.24
CA SER A 499 -45.45 17.06 -3.67
C SER A 499 -46.47 17.12 -2.53
N TRP A 500 -46.04 17.00 -1.27
CA TRP A 500 -46.93 17.01 -0.11
C TRP A 500 -47.58 18.38 0.06
N LYS A 501 -48.84 18.41 0.51
CA LYS A 501 -49.66 19.63 0.56
C LYS A 501 -50.17 20.00 1.96
N GLY A 502 -49.75 19.31 3.02
CA GLY A 502 -50.30 19.49 4.37
C GLY A 502 -49.34 20.01 5.44
N PRO A 503 -48.81 21.25 5.36
CA PRO A 503 -48.09 21.85 6.49
C PRO A 503 -49.04 22.12 7.66
N ARG A 504 -48.60 21.87 8.90
CA ARG A 504 -49.39 22.01 10.13
C ARG A 504 -48.52 22.43 11.31
N TRP A 505 -49.14 23.13 12.25
CA TRP A 505 -48.61 23.42 13.57
C TRP A 505 -49.35 22.58 14.60
N VAL A 506 -48.63 21.73 15.33
CA VAL A 506 -49.20 20.86 16.36
C VAL A 506 -48.77 21.38 17.73
N PRO A 507 -49.68 21.83 18.61
CA PRO A 507 -49.31 22.34 19.93
C PRO A 507 -48.57 21.32 20.77
N VAL A 508 -47.51 21.75 21.44
CA VAL A 508 -46.69 20.90 22.31
C VAL A 508 -47.51 20.35 23.49
N ASP A 509 -48.42 21.16 24.04
CA ASP A 509 -49.18 20.86 25.26
C ASP A 509 -50.50 20.09 25.02
N GLY A 510 -50.80 19.76 23.75
CA GLY A 510 -52.05 19.10 23.37
C GLY A 510 -53.28 20.01 23.32
N GLY A 511 -53.11 21.33 23.48
CA GLY A 511 -54.17 22.33 23.33
C GLY A 511 -54.66 22.49 21.87
N ARG A 512 -55.76 23.24 21.66
CA ARG A 512 -56.20 23.67 20.33
C ARG A 512 -55.66 25.07 20.04
N HIS A 513 -54.69 25.21 19.12
CA HIS A 513 -54.36 26.51 18.51
C HIS A 513 -54.80 26.56 17.05
N GLN A 514 -55.35 27.71 16.64
CA GLN A 514 -55.70 28.01 15.26
C GLN A 514 -54.45 28.27 14.41
N VAL A 515 -54.55 27.81 13.17
CA VAL A 515 -53.52 27.83 12.13
C VAL A 515 -53.24 29.26 11.68
N ASN A 516 -52.08 29.81 12.05
CA ASN A 516 -51.46 30.90 11.28
C ASN A 516 -50.49 30.26 10.27
N THR A 517 -50.76 30.41 8.98
CA THR A 517 -50.36 29.46 7.93
C THR A 517 -48.90 29.52 7.48
N SER A 518 -48.07 30.44 8.03
CA SER A 518 -46.69 30.63 7.55
C SER A 518 -45.59 30.66 8.63
N LYS A 519 -45.93 30.97 9.89
CA LYS A 519 -44.96 31.14 10.98
C LYS A 519 -45.59 30.84 12.33
N ALA A 520 -44.83 30.21 13.25
CA ALA A 520 -45.26 29.96 14.63
C ALA A 520 -44.09 30.10 15.63
N ASP A 521 -44.40 30.34 16.91
CA ASP A 521 -43.40 30.31 17.98
C ASP A 521 -42.90 28.88 18.17
N ALA A 522 -41.58 28.68 18.08
CA ALA A 522 -40.99 27.35 18.13
C ALA A 522 -41.07 26.69 19.51
N ALA A 523 -41.29 27.47 20.57
CA ALA A 523 -41.47 26.95 21.93
C ALA A 523 -42.84 26.27 22.11
N GLU A 524 -43.86 26.75 21.39
CA GLU A 524 -45.26 26.36 21.60
C GLU A 524 -45.72 25.21 20.69
N VAL A 525 -45.09 25.04 19.53
CA VAL A 525 -45.56 24.10 18.51
C VAL A 525 -44.49 23.17 17.96
N ILE A 526 -44.94 22.03 17.45
CA ILE A 526 -44.23 21.10 16.59
C ILE A 526 -44.56 21.46 15.14
N ALA A 527 -43.52 21.59 14.33
CA ALA A 527 -43.62 21.85 12.91
C ALA A 527 -43.84 20.51 12.18
N VAL A 528 -44.90 20.38 11.38
CA VAL A 528 -45.27 19.11 10.73
C VAL A 528 -45.62 19.32 9.27
N VAL A 529 -45.15 18.45 8.38
CA VAL A 529 -45.68 18.32 7.02
C VAL A 529 -46.23 16.91 6.85
N THR A 530 -47.47 16.81 6.37
CA THR A 530 -48.15 15.55 6.08
C THR A 530 -48.41 15.40 4.58
N ASP A 531 -48.47 14.16 4.10
CA ASP A 531 -48.74 13.86 2.69
C ASP A 531 -50.13 14.30 2.20
N LYS A 532 -51.11 14.40 3.10
CA LYS A 532 -52.49 14.83 2.81
C LYS A 532 -52.88 16.08 3.60
N THR A 533 -53.87 16.83 3.11
CA THR A 533 -54.39 18.07 3.73
C THR A 533 -55.52 17.85 4.76
N GLY A 534 -56.10 16.64 4.83
CA GLY A 534 -57.24 16.31 5.70
C GLY A 534 -56.87 15.77 7.08
N ALA A 535 -57.85 15.46 7.93
CA ALA A 535 -57.59 14.93 9.28
C ALA A 535 -56.84 13.57 9.27
N SER A 536 -56.94 12.81 8.18
CA SER A 536 -56.21 11.57 7.95
C SER A 536 -55.05 11.81 6.97
N PHE A 537 -53.88 11.27 7.31
CA PHE A 537 -52.64 11.27 6.53
C PHE A 537 -51.99 9.89 6.66
N ASP A 538 -51.08 9.52 5.77
CA ASP A 538 -50.39 8.22 5.89
C ASP A 538 -48.96 8.41 6.38
N ARG A 539 -48.26 9.46 5.89
CA ARG A 539 -46.88 9.79 6.24
C ARG A 539 -46.75 11.22 6.77
N PHE A 540 -45.76 11.44 7.63
CA PHE A 540 -45.40 12.77 8.12
C PHE A 540 -43.90 12.94 8.34
N THR A 541 -43.44 14.17 8.21
CA THR A 541 -42.16 14.65 8.74
C THR A 541 -42.47 15.70 9.80
N ALA A 542 -41.83 15.62 10.96
CA ALA A 542 -42.01 16.60 12.02
C ALA A 542 -40.70 17.01 12.68
N ALA A 543 -40.67 18.23 13.21
CA ALA A 543 -39.58 18.74 14.01
C ALA A 543 -40.07 19.56 15.21
N ALA A 544 -39.31 19.50 16.31
CA ALA A 544 -39.56 20.25 17.53
C ALA A 544 -38.23 20.73 18.13
N VAL A 545 -38.28 21.80 18.94
CA VAL A 545 -37.09 22.35 19.61
C VAL A 545 -37.30 22.47 21.12
N ARG A 546 -36.23 22.21 21.89
CA ARG A 546 -36.17 22.28 23.37
C ARG A 546 -34.92 23.02 23.84
N GLY A 547 -34.89 23.39 25.13
CA GLY A 547 -33.79 24.16 25.74
C GLY A 547 -34.04 25.67 25.71
N ASN A 548 -33.02 26.46 25.35
CA ASN A 548 -33.08 27.93 25.33
C ASN A 548 -33.79 28.46 24.08
N VAL A 549 -35.10 28.20 23.98
CA VAL A 549 -35.93 28.42 22.78
C VAL A 549 -36.51 29.82 22.63
N GLY A 550 -36.21 30.74 23.55
CA GLY A 550 -36.74 32.11 23.52
C GLY A 550 -36.47 32.82 22.18
N GLY A 551 -37.54 33.27 21.53
CA GLY A 551 -37.52 34.00 20.27
C GLY A 551 -37.26 33.15 19.00
N LEU A 552 -37.16 31.82 19.12
CA LEU A 552 -37.09 30.94 17.95
C LEU A 552 -38.45 30.89 17.25
N THR A 553 -38.45 30.85 15.93
CA THR A 553 -39.70 30.74 15.18
C THR A 553 -39.58 29.71 14.07
N TRP A 554 -40.61 28.88 13.93
CA TRP A 554 -40.72 27.96 12.81
C TRP A 554 -41.33 28.65 11.60
N LYS A 555 -40.88 28.25 10.40
CA LYS A 555 -41.52 28.51 9.11
C LYS A 555 -41.52 27.23 8.28
N ILE A 556 -42.50 27.09 7.40
CA ILE A 556 -42.51 26.04 6.37
C ILE A 556 -42.58 26.73 5.02
N ASP A 557 -41.60 26.46 4.15
CA ASP A 557 -41.56 27.08 2.83
C ASP A 557 -42.28 26.26 1.75
N ALA A 558 -42.29 26.80 0.53
CA ALA A 558 -42.91 26.15 -0.62
C ALA A 558 -42.22 24.84 -1.06
N LYS A 559 -40.99 24.57 -0.59
CA LYS A 559 -40.27 23.31 -0.82
C LYS A 559 -40.49 22.31 0.33
N ASN A 560 -41.43 22.60 1.24
CA ASN A 560 -41.73 21.82 2.43
C ASN A 560 -40.52 21.63 3.38
N ARG A 561 -39.60 22.60 3.42
CA ARG A 561 -38.52 22.61 4.43
C ARG A 561 -39.06 23.16 5.74
N LEU A 562 -38.79 22.44 6.83
CA LEU A 562 -39.08 22.86 8.20
C LEU A 562 -37.94 23.79 8.65
N GLN A 563 -38.17 25.10 8.62
CA GLN A 563 -37.14 26.11 8.88
C GLN A 563 -37.23 26.64 10.31
N LEU A 564 -36.13 26.53 11.04
CA LEU A 564 -35.91 27.18 12.32
C LEU A 564 -35.20 28.51 12.12
N VAL A 565 -35.85 29.62 12.46
CA VAL A 565 -35.23 30.94 12.49
C VAL A 565 -34.71 31.20 13.91
N ILE A 566 -33.40 31.38 14.02
CA ILE A 566 -32.69 31.62 15.27
C ILE A 566 -32.36 33.12 15.34
N PRO A 567 -32.90 33.87 16.31
CA PRO A 567 -32.67 35.31 16.39
C PRO A 567 -31.20 35.65 16.68
N ALA A 568 -30.87 36.91 16.39
CA ALA A 568 -29.61 37.49 16.86
C ALA A 568 -29.55 37.48 18.39
N SER A 569 -28.35 37.33 18.96
CA SER A 569 -28.15 37.20 20.40
C SER A 569 -26.73 37.61 20.79
N GLU A 570 -26.58 38.30 21.92
CA GLU A 570 -25.28 38.58 22.56
C GLU A 570 -24.84 37.46 23.51
N HIS A 571 -25.68 36.44 23.69
CA HIS A 571 -25.41 35.30 24.57
C HIS A 571 -25.41 33.98 23.79
N THR A 572 -24.54 33.07 24.23
CA THR A 572 -24.56 31.67 23.80
C THR A 572 -25.87 31.02 24.20
N ARG A 573 -26.42 30.18 23.33
CA ARG A 573 -27.62 29.39 23.62
C ARG A 573 -27.42 27.93 23.30
N GLN A 574 -28.13 27.10 24.03
CA GLN A 574 -28.14 25.67 23.84
C GLN A 574 -29.56 25.18 23.59
N ILE A 575 -29.73 24.44 22.49
CA ILE A 575 -31.03 23.90 22.07
C ILE A 575 -30.88 22.46 21.61
N ASP A 576 -31.94 21.69 21.74
CA ASP A 576 -32.07 20.37 21.14
C ASP A 576 -33.12 20.44 20.03
N VAL A 577 -32.74 20.05 18.82
CA VAL A 577 -33.64 19.93 17.67
C VAL A 577 -33.97 18.45 17.47
N HIS A 578 -35.24 18.10 17.64
CA HIS A 578 -35.75 16.75 17.46
C HIS A 578 -36.45 16.65 16.11
N CYS A 579 -36.00 15.76 15.25
CA CYS A 579 -36.58 15.50 13.92
C CYS A 579 -37.09 14.06 13.85
N ILE A 580 -38.23 13.83 13.18
CA ILE A 580 -38.79 12.49 12.98
C ILE A 580 -39.47 12.36 11.62
N SER A 581 -39.37 11.16 11.03
CA SER A 581 -40.16 10.75 9.86
C SER A 581 -40.98 9.50 10.21
N GLY A 582 -42.31 9.59 10.13
CA GLY A 582 -43.21 8.55 10.65
C GLY A 582 -44.48 8.33 9.82
N ARG A 583 -45.36 7.47 10.34
CA ARG A 583 -46.64 7.10 9.70
C ARG A 583 -47.83 7.23 10.66
N SER A 584 -49.02 7.47 10.12
CA SER A 584 -50.23 7.69 10.93
C SER A 584 -51.00 6.43 11.33
N THR A 585 -50.86 5.33 10.58
CA THR A 585 -51.71 4.13 10.75
C THR A 585 -50.90 2.91 11.20
N THR A 586 -51.23 2.40 12.39
CA THR A 586 -50.94 1.02 12.80
C THR A 586 -51.99 0.10 12.17
N GLY A 587 -51.92 -0.11 10.86
CA GLY A 587 -52.77 -1.11 10.20
C GLY A 587 -52.22 -2.51 10.48
N ALA A 588 -53.09 -3.48 10.79
CA ALA A 588 -52.77 -4.88 11.15
C ALA A 588 -52.02 -5.72 10.08
N SER A 589 -51.43 -5.08 9.07
CA SER A 589 -50.63 -5.68 8.01
C SER A 589 -49.38 -4.86 7.63
N ALA A 590 -49.07 -3.77 8.34
CA ALA A 590 -47.78 -3.10 8.23
C ALA A 590 -46.84 -3.68 9.30
N PRO A 591 -45.60 -4.08 8.98
CA PRO A 591 -44.62 -4.45 10.00
C PRO A 591 -44.46 -3.28 10.99
N ASP A 592 -44.30 -3.58 12.28
CA ASP A 592 -44.40 -2.72 13.48
C ASP A 592 -43.44 -1.50 13.57
N ASP A 593 -42.96 -0.92 12.46
CA ASP A 593 -41.69 -0.17 12.40
C ASP A 593 -41.77 1.36 12.20
N HIS A 594 -42.88 2.02 12.55
CA HIS A 594 -42.95 3.49 12.45
C HIS A 594 -43.65 4.15 13.65
N ALA A 595 -43.01 5.18 14.21
CA ALA A 595 -43.60 6.00 15.25
C ALA A 595 -44.71 6.93 14.68
N SER A 596 -45.81 7.03 15.43
CA SER A 596 -46.93 7.92 15.14
C SER A 596 -46.66 9.36 15.56
N LEU A 597 -47.35 10.31 14.92
CA LEU A 597 -47.26 11.73 15.29
C LEU A 597 -47.70 11.97 16.74
N ALA A 598 -48.68 11.20 17.24
CA ALA A 598 -49.12 11.27 18.63
C ALA A 598 -48.03 10.81 19.61
N GLN A 599 -47.28 9.76 19.28
CA GLN A 599 -46.13 9.32 20.08
C GLN A 599 -45.02 10.37 20.08
N PHE A 600 -44.75 11.02 18.94
CA PHE A 600 -43.79 12.11 18.88
C PHE A 600 -44.22 13.32 19.71
N GLN A 601 -45.49 13.74 19.60
CA GLN A 601 -46.03 14.84 20.40
C GLN A 601 -45.95 14.52 21.90
N ALA A 602 -46.35 13.31 22.31
CA ALA A 602 -46.27 12.87 23.69
C ALA A 602 -44.81 12.85 24.20
N HIS A 603 -43.88 12.33 23.39
CA HIS A 603 -42.45 12.34 23.69
C HIS A 603 -41.95 13.76 23.95
N ILE A 604 -42.24 14.68 23.03
CA ILE A 604 -41.84 16.08 23.09
C ILE A 604 -42.50 16.85 24.25
N ALA A 605 -43.73 16.50 24.63
CA ALA A 605 -44.43 17.07 25.79
C ALA A 605 -43.87 16.57 27.14
N GLN A 606 -43.48 15.29 27.20
CA GLN A 606 -42.92 14.66 28.40
C GLN A 606 -41.46 15.06 28.64
N HIS A 607 -40.68 15.28 27.57
CA HIS A 607 -39.30 15.76 27.65
C HIS A 607 -39.29 17.27 27.92
N ARG A 608 -39.46 17.61 29.20
CA ARG A 608 -39.07 18.94 29.71
C ARG A 608 -37.56 19.14 29.46
N PRO A 609 -37.09 20.38 29.24
CA PRO A 609 -35.64 20.63 29.18
C PRO A 609 -34.96 19.95 30.37
N ALA A 610 -33.91 19.18 30.10
CA ALA A 610 -33.17 18.44 31.12
C ALA A 610 -32.78 19.39 32.26
N ALA A 611 -32.77 18.90 33.50
CA ALA A 611 -32.42 19.71 34.67
C ALA A 611 -31.00 20.31 34.55
N SER A 612 -30.15 19.76 33.69
CA SER A 612 -28.88 20.33 33.26
C SER A 612 -28.71 20.11 31.75
N PRO A 613 -28.37 21.15 30.96
CA PRO A 613 -28.04 21.01 29.55
C PRO A 613 -26.86 20.05 29.33
N LEU A 614 -26.73 19.51 28.11
CA LEU A 614 -25.55 18.76 27.71
C LEU A 614 -24.28 19.58 27.93
N ASP A 615 -23.30 19.00 28.62
CA ASP A 615 -22.03 19.64 28.90
C ASP A 615 -21.07 19.48 27.71
N PHE A 616 -21.11 20.43 26.78
CA PHE A 616 -20.19 20.46 25.65
C PHE A 616 -18.74 20.72 26.07
N ASP A 617 -18.49 21.42 27.17
CA ASP A 617 -17.11 21.72 27.60
C ASP A 617 -16.40 20.42 28.00
N ARG A 618 -17.12 19.50 28.66
CA ARG A 618 -16.64 18.14 28.92
C ARG A 618 -16.43 17.31 27.65
N LEU A 619 -17.29 17.47 26.64
CA LEU A 619 -17.22 16.67 25.41
C LEU A 619 -16.09 17.10 24.46
N ILE A 620 -15.55 18.30 24.63
CA ILE A 620 -14.44 18.82 23.81
C ILE A 620 -13.10 18.82 24.55
N SER A 621 -13.05 18.29 25.78
CA SER A 621 -11.86 18.25 26.63
C SER A 621 -11.17 16.87 26.65
N GLY A 622 -11.40 16.04 25.63
CA GLY A 622 -10.91 14.66 25.57
C GLY A 622 -11.84 13.68 26.30
N GLY A 623 -11.70 12.39 26.01
CA GLY A 623 -12.61 11.36 26.51
C GLY A 623 -11.97 9.99 26.73
N PRO A 624 -12.78 8.99 27.12
CA PRO A 624 -12.28 7.62 27.25
C PRO A 624 -11.69 7.11 25.94
N LEU A 625 -10.60 6.35 26.03
CA LEU A 625 -9.93 5.70 24.90
C LEU A 625 -10.92 4.85 24.08
N LEU A 626 -10.96 5.07 22.78
CA LEU A 626 -11.64 4.20 21.82
C LEU A 626 -10.84 2.94 21.53
N TRP A 627 -9.51 3.04 21.54
CA TRP A 627 -8.59 1.99 21.14
C TRP A 627 -7.56 1.68 22.23
N PRO A 628 -7.98 1.20 23.42
CA PRO A 628 -7.12 1.10 24.60
C PRO A 628 -5.91 0.16 24.45
N ASP A 629 -5.92 -0.73 23.47
CA ASP A 629 -4.88 -1.75 23.30
C ASP A 629 -3.54 -1.16 22.86
N VAL A 630 -2.46 -1.68 23.45
CA VAL A 630 -1.08 -1.47 22.98
C VAL A 630 -0.55 -2.81 22.52
N LEU A 631 -0.31 -2.94 21.22
CA LEU A 631 0.18 -4.18 20.62
C LEU A 631 1.71 -4.19 20.67
N THR A 632 2.29 -5.37 20.87
CA THR A 632 3.75 -5.53 20.91
C THR A 632 4.24 -6.41 19.77
N THR A 633 5.32 -6.01 19.12
CA THR A 633 6.02 -6.81 18.11
C THR A 633 7.52 -6.82 18.37
N THR A 634 8.20 -7.76 17.71
CA THR A 634 9.65 -7.89 17.72
C THR A 634 10.15 -7.74 16.30
N GLY A 635 11.05 -6.78 16.07
CA GLY A 635 11.71 -6.54 14.79
C GLY A 635 12.94 -7.43 14.58
N TYR A 636 13.45 -7.39 13.37
CA TYR A 636 14.55 -8.24 12.90
C TYR A 636 15.70 -7.38 12.40
N LEU A 637 16.91 -7.67 12.87
CA LEU A 637 18.11 -6.98 12.38
C LEU A 637 18.54 -7.59 11.05
N GLY A 638 18.88 -6.73 10.10
CA GLY A 638 19.44 -7.14 8.81
C GLY A 638 20.71 -7.94 9.01
N LEU A 639 20.88 -8.99 8.19
CA LEU A 639 22.00 -9.91 8.26
C LEU A 639 23.22 -9.45 7.47
N GLU A 640 23.08 -8.39 6.69
CA GLU A 640 24.14 -7.86 5.84
C GLU A 640 25.37 -7.46 6.66
N ARG A 641 26.55 -7.80 6.14
CA ARG A 641 27.84 -7.55 6.79
C ARG A 641 28.53 -6.28 6.26
N GLY A 642 27.90 -5.58 5.33
CA GLY A 642 28.42 -4.35 4.73
C GLY A 642 28.34 -3.14 5.66
N ALA A 643 28.56 -1.96 5.08
CA ALA A 643 28.41 -0.68 5.76
C ALA A 643 26.97 -0.40 6.22
N TYR A 644 25.98 -0.98 5.55
CA TYR A 644 24.58 -0.86 5.92
C TYR A 644 23.93 -2.23 5.99
N ALA A 645 22.92 -2.32 6.86
CA ALA A 645 22.06 -3.49 7.01
C ALA A 645 20.59 -3.04 6.99
N LEU A 646 19.72 -3.88 6.45
CA LEU A 646 18.30 -3.57 6.31
C LEU A 646 17.51 -4.27 7.41
N ASP A 647 17.18 -3.53 8.47
CA ASP A 647 16.38 -4.06 9.58
C ASP A 647 14.88 -3.95 9.27
N THR A 648 14.09 -4.88 9.80
CA THR A 648 12.62 -4.93 9.64
C THR A 648 11.91 -4.51 10.92
N ILE A 649 11.07 -3.48 10.82
CA ILE A 649 10.15 -3.06 11.88
C ILE A 649 8.85 -3.85 11.70
N THR A 650 8.65 -4.87 12.52
CA THR A 650 7.53 -5.80 12.33
C THR A 650 6.20 -5.16 12.69
N ILE A 651 5.27 -5.21 11.73
CA ILE A 651 3.89 -4.76 11.88
C ILE A 651 3.05 -5.87 12.52
N PRO A 652 2.08 -5.56 13.42
CA PRO A 652 1.17 -6.55 13.97
C PRO A 652 0.46 -7.37 12.87
N GLU A 653 0.39 -8.70 13.04
CA GLU A 653 -0.26 -9.58 12.07
C GLU A 653 -1.78 -9.42 12.07
N SER A 654 -2.35 -9.17 13.25
CA SER A 654 -3.75 -8.90 13.47
C SER A 654 -3.89 -7.79 14.52
N THR A 655 -5.07 -7.18 14.55
CA THR A 655 -5.43 -6.17 15.54
C THR A 655 -6.85 -6.45 16.03
N PRO A 656 -7.20 -6.05 17.27
CA PRO A 656 -8.58 -6.11 17.74
C PRO A 656 -9.57 -5.32 16.86
N TYR A 657 -9.06 -4.39 16.04
CA TYR A 657 -9.84 -3.44 15.24
C TYR A 657 -9.89 -3.80 13.75
N ASN A 658 -9.37 -4.97 13.36
CA ASN A 658 -9.25 -5.41 11.96
C ASN A 658 -8.58 -4.37 11.05
N THR A 659 -7.61 -3.62 11.58
CA THR A 659 -6.83 -2.66 10.80
C THR A 659 -6.08 -3.36 9.68
N TRP A 660 -6.27 -2.87 8.46
CA TRP A 660 -5.50 -3.30 7.32
C TRP A 660 -4.31 -2.35 7.11
N PHE A 661 -3.13 -2.81 7.53
CA PHE A 661 -1.87 -2.05 7.52
C PHE A 661 -1.29 -1.79 6.13
N ARG A 662 -2.03 -1.15 5.21
CA ARG A 662 -1.44 -0.64 3.97
C ARG A 662 -0.69 0.65 4.27
N THR A 663 0.55 0.52 4.72
CA THR A 663 1.37 1.62 5.24
C THR A 663 1.69 2.63 4.15
N SER A 664 1.34 3.89 4.37
CA SER A 664 1.39 4.93 3.32
C SER A 664 2.38 6.05 3.59
N ALA A 665 2.59 6.42 4.84
CA ALA A 665 3.55 7.45 5.23
C ALA A 665 4.02 7.31 6.67
N LEU A 666 5.19 7.86 6.97
CA LEU A 666 5.74 7.95 8.32
C LEU A 666 6.40 9.32 8.55
N ASP A 667 6.46 9.73 9.82
CA ASP A 667 7.35 10.77 10.32
C ASP A 667 7.67 10.55 11.80
N PHE A 668 8.63 11.29 12.36
CA PHE A 668 9.10 11.06 13.73
C PHE A 668 8.83 12.23 14.67
N PHE A 669 8.47 11.89 15.90
CA PHE A 669 8.54 12.82 17.02
C PHE A 669 10.00 13.08 17.41
N PRO A 670 10.31 14.21 18.06
CA PRO A 670 11.68 14.52 18.52
C PRO A 670 12.29 13.45 19.45
N ASP A 671 11.46 12.68 20.16
CA ASP A 671 11.87 11.59 21.04
C ASP A 671 12.15 10.26 20.32
N GLY A 672 12.01 10.22 18.99
CA GLY A 672 12.24 9.05 18.15
C GLY A 672 11.07 8.08 18.03
N ARG A 673 9.90 8.38 18.64
CA ARG A 673 8.65 7.67 18.31
C ARG A 673 8.25 7.96 16.86
N MET A 674 7.66 6.98 16.20
CA MET A 674 7.21 7.11 14.81
C MET A 674 5.69 7.31 14.77
N ALA A 675 5.23 8.31 14.03
CA ALA A 675 3.85 8.39 13.55
C ALA A 675 3.76 7.69 12.18
N LEU A 676 2.83 6.75 12.02
CA LEU A 676 2.66 5.95 10.81
C LEU A 676 1.21 6.04 10.33
N ALA A 677 1.02 6.41 9.06
CA ALA A 677 -0.26 6.36 8.39
C ALA A 677 -0.50 5.05 7.65
N THR A 678 -1.76 4.64 7.60
CA THR A 678 -2.27 3.66 6.63
C THR A 678 -3.10 4.38 5.58
N HIS A 679 -3.05 3.90 4.33
CA HIS A 679 -3.98 4.33 3.27
C HIS A 679 -5.45 4.08 3.68
N GLY A 680 -5.69 3.15 4.59
CA GLY A 680 -7.00 2.81 5.11
C GLY A 680 -7.61 3.81 6.09
N GLY A 681 -6.91 4.90 6.45
CA GLY A 681 -7.44 5.97 7.29
C GLY A 681 -6.95 6.00 8.74
N ASP A 682 -5.90 5.26 9.07
CA ASP A 682 -5.42 5.09 10.46
C ASP A 682 -4.08 5.78 10.68
N ILE A 683 -3.88 6.34 11.88
CA ILE A 683 -2.57 6.77 12.38
C ILE A 683 -2.18 5.92 13.58
N TRP A 684 -0.96 5.42 13.59
CA TRP A 684 -0.36 4.64 14.68
C TRP A 684 0.87 5.36 15.22
N ILE A 685 1.00 5.40 16.55
CA ILE A 685 2.26 5.76 17.21
C ILE A 685 3.01 4.48 17.54
N VAL A 686 4.24 4.39 17.02
CA VAL A 686 5.16 3.28 17.28
C VAL A 686 6.28 3.76 18.20
N SER A 687 6.48 3.06 19.31
CA SER A 687 7.52 3.34 20.30
C SER A 687 8.34 2.08 20.60
N GLY A 688 9.39 2.22 21.42
CA GLY A 688 10.33 1.12 21.66
C GLY A 688 11.23 0.80 20.46
N ILE A 689 11.41 1.79 19.58
CA ILE A 689 12.32 1.69 18.44
C ILE A 689 13.73 1.98 18.95
N ASP A 690 14.53 0.94 19.10
CA ASP A 690 15.90 1.03 19.60
C ASP A 690 16.86 0.20 18.72
N ALA A 691 18.06 -0.07 19.23
CA ALA A 691 19.07 -0.80 18.48
C ALA A 691 18.74 -2.30 18.31
N ASP A 692 17.94 -2.90 19.19
CA ASP A 692 17.66 -4.34 19.18
C ASP A 692 16.28 -4.70 18.61
N LEU A 693 15.35 -3.74 18.60
CA LEU A 693 13.98 -3.86 18.09
C LEU A 693 13.14 -4.94 18.80
N LEU A 694 13.47 -5.33 20.03
CA LEU A 694 12.82 -6.45 20.71
C LEU A 694 11.45 -6.09 21.29
N ASN A 695 11.17 -4.81 21.55
CA ASN A 695 9.99 -4.35 22.28
C ASN A 695 9.25 -3.20 21.56
N LEU A 696 8.95 -3.41 20.28
CA LEU A 696 8.16 -2.44 19.50
C LEU A 696 6.74 -2.39 20.05
N LYS A 697 6.22 -1.19 20.30
CA LYS A 697 4.88 -0.96 20.83
C LYS A 697 4.06 -0.12 19.88
N TRP A 698 2.85 -0.57 19.58
CA TRP A 698 1.93 0.03 18.63
C TRP A 698 0.68 0.50 19.35
N LYS A 699 0.45 1.81 19.33
CA LYS A 699 -0.77 2.43 19.85
C LYS A 699 -1.50 3.09 18.68
N ARG A 700 -2.76 2.73 18.46
CA ARG A 700 -3.59 3.43 17.48
C ARG A 700 -3.89 4.81 18.02
N PHE A 701 -3.58 5.84 17.24
CA PHE A 701 -3.71 7.24 17.61
C PHE A 701 -4.97 7.86 17.00
N ALA A 702 -5.26 7.53 15.74
CA ALA A 702 -6.42 8.05 15.02
C ALA A 702 -6.97 7.03 14.03
N GLY A 703 -8.23 7.21 13.64
CA GLY A 703 -8.95 6.39 12.66
C GLY A 703 -9.97 7.22 11.89
N GLY A 704 -10.48 6.68 10.78
CA GLY A 704 -11.56 7.31 10.01
C GLY A 704 -11.12 8.44 9.07
N LEU A 705 -9.82 8.60 8.80
CA LEU A 705 -9.28 9.60 7.88
C LEU A 705 -9.45 9.21 6.40
N TYR A 706 -9.48 10.21 5.51
CA TYR A 706 -9.75 9.99 4.10
C TYR A 706 -8.48 9.79 3.26
N GLU A 707 -8.14 8.53 2.97
CA GLU A 707 -7.01 8.10 2.13
C GLU A 707 -5.65 8.80 2.45
N PRO A 708 -5.10 8.65 3.67
CA PRO A 708 -3.86 9.32 4.04
C PRO A 708 -2.64 8.86 3.21
N PHE A 709 -1.93 9.82 2.60
CA PHE A 709 -0.67 9.57 1.85
C PHE A 709 0.49 10.50 2.23
N GLY A 710 0.32 11.30 3.29
CA GLY A 710 1.34 12.18 3.85
C GLY A 710 1.16 12.33 5.36
N VAL A 711 2.26 12.28 6.09
CA VAL A 711 2.33 12.55 7.53
C VAL A 711 3.52 13.46 7.80
N LYS A 712 3.32 14.46 8.66
CA LYS A 712 4.39 15.31 9.16
C LYS A 712 4.19 15.59 10.65
N VAL A 713 5.24 15.47 11.44
CA VAL A 713 5.25 15.90 12.84
C VAL A 713 5.90 17.28 12.92
N VAL A 714 5.13 18.28 13.36
CA VAL A 714 5.60 19.67 13.51
C VAL A 714 5.26 20.13 14.92
N ASP A 715 6.29 20.56 15.67
CA ASP A 715 6.16 20.97 17.07
C ASP A 715 5.43 19.93 17.94
N GLY A 716 5.69 18.65 17.70
CA GLY A 716 5.06 17.52 18.39
C GLY A 716 3.61 17.22 17.99
N ASN A 717 3.04 17.95 17.03
CA ASN A 717 1.69 17.70 16.51
C ASN A 717 1.74 16.88 15.23
N VAL A 718 0.78 15.97 15.03
CA VAL A 718 0.68 15.14 13.83
C VAL A 718 -0.23 15.81 12.80
N PHE A 719 0.33 16.10 11.64
CA PHE A 719 -0.39 16.59 10.46
C PHE A 719 -0.50 15.48 9.43
N VAL A 720 -1.66 15.38 8.79
CA VAL A 720 -1.98 14.29 7.84
C VAL A 720 -2.59 14.86 6.56
N THR A 721 -1.96 14.58 5.42
CA THR A 721 -2.55 14.86 4.11
C THR A 721 -3.61 13.81 3.81
N CYS A 722 -4.87 14.24 3.79
CA CYS A 722 -6.01 13.46 3.30
C CYS A 722 -6.39 13.94 1.89
N LYS A 723 -7.23 13.16 1.22
CA LYS A 723 -7.71 13.50 -0.14
C LYS A 723 -8.51 14.81 -0.19
N ASP A 724 -9.19 15.15 0.89
CA ASP A 724 -10.07 16.31 0.96
C ASP A 724 -9.52 17.49 1.77
N ARG A 725 -8.48 17.28 2.59
CA ARG A 725 -7.92 18.32 3.47
C ARG A 725 -6.57 17.93 4.08
N LEU A 726 -5.90 18.92 4.64
CA LEU A 726 -4.86 18.74 5.66
C LEU A 726 -5.54 18.67 7.04
N VAL A 727 -5.31 17.59 7.78
CA VAL A 727 -5.85 17.38 9.13
C VAL A 727 -4.74 17.58 10.15
N LYS A 728 -5.02 18.32 11.23
CA LYS A 728 -4.16 18.35 12.42
C LYS A 728 -4.84 17.54 13.53
N LEU A 729 -4.13 16.57 14.08
CA LEU A 729 -4.63 15.69 15.13
C LEU A 729 -4.15 16.19 16.49
N HIS A 730 -5.07 16.30 17.44
CA HIS A 730 -4.77 16.74 18.81
C HIS A 730 -5.21 15.68 19.81
N ASP A 731 -4.29 15.34 20.71
CA ASP A 731 -4.54 14.59 21.94
C ASP A 731 -4.68 15.62 23.06
N VAL A 732 -5.92 15.99 23.39
CA VAL A 732 -6.19 17.17 24.24
C VAL A 732 -6.09 16.85 25.73
N ASP A 733 -6.20 15.57 26.09
CA ASP A 733 -6.08 15.06 27.46
C ASP A 733 -4.77 14.28 27.72
N SER A 734 -3.92 14.15 26.70
CA SER A 734 -2.62 13.45 26.73
C SER A 734 -2.73 11.95 27.05
N ASN A 735 -3.79 11.30 26.61
CA ASN A 735 -4.05 9.87 26.87
C ASN A 735 -3.45 8.93 25.81
N GLY A 736 -2.88 9.47 24.73
CA GLY A 736 -2.29 8.71 23.61
C GLY A 736 -3.24 8.41 22.45
N GLU A 737 -4.40 9.08 22.37
CA GLU A 737 -5.34 9.07 21.25
C GLU A 737 -5.70 10.50 20.82
N ALA A 738 -6.02 10.70 19.54
CA ALA A 738 -6.49 11.99 19.05
C ALA A 738 -7.97 12.19 19.39
N ASP A 739 -8.28 13.25 20.12
CA ASP A 739 -9.64 13.65 20.45
C ASP A 739 -10.18 14.71 19.48
N PHE A 740 -9.32 15.58 18.93
CA PHE A 740 -9.76 16.62 18.00
C PHE A 740 -9.10 16.47 16.63
N TYR A 741 -9.94 16.31 15.61
CA TYR A 741 -9.56 16.18 14.21
C TYR A 741 -9.80 17.54 13.55
N GLU A 742 -8.81 18.43 13.66
CA GLU A 742 -8.90 19.79 13.15
C GLU A 742 -8.85 19.78 11.63
N SER A 743 -9.81 20.45 10.99
CA SER A 743 -9.77 20.76 9.58
C SER A 743 -8.80 21.92 9.35
N TYR A 744 -7.50 21.63 9.33
CA TYR A 744 -6.44 22.63 9.28
C TYR A 744 -6.47 23.45 7.99
N SER A 745 -6.67 22.78 6.85
CA SER A 745 -6.87 23.43 5.55
C SER A 745 -7.67 22.51 4.62
N ALA A 746 -8.88 22.92 4.23
CA ALA A 746 -9.71 22.18 3.27
C ALA A 746 -9.16 22.31 1.84
N ASP A 747 -9.22 21.23 1.05
CA ASP A 747 -8.89 21.28 -0.37
C ASP A 747 -10.04 21.96 -1.13
N GLN A 748 -9.68 22.86 -2.05
CA GLN A 748 -10.66 23.66 -2.79
C GLN A 748 -11.32 22.90 -3.94
N ASP A 749 -10.80 21.72 -4.27
CA ASP A 749 -11.32 20.91 -5.35
C ASP A 749 -11.04 19.42 -5.13
N VAL A 750 -12.00 18.75 -4.51
CA VAL A 750 -11.89 17.34 -4.14
C VAL A 750 -12.49 16.46 -5.22
N SER A 751 -11.67 15.61 -5.81
CA SER A 751 -12.07 14.67 -6.85
C SER A 751 -12.75 13.43 -6.24
N VAL A 752 -13.86 12.99 -6.83
CA VAL A 752 -14.53 11.71 -6.47
C VAL A 752 -13.88 10.48 -7.11
N ASN A 753 -12.90 10.70 -7.98
CA ASN A 753 -12.19 9.64 -8.69
C ASN A 753 -11.11 9.00 -7.81
N PHE A 754 -11.02 7.68 -7.85
CA PHE A 754 -10.02 6.86 -7.17
C PHE A 754 -8.57 7.33 -7.38
N HIS A 755 -8.12 7.52 -8.63
CA HIS A 755 -6.71 7.84 -8.95
C HIS A 755 -6.26 9.26 -8.54
N ALA A 756 -7.15 10.06 -7.95
CA ALA A 756 -6.89 11.45 -7.56
C ALA A 756 -6.41 11.56 -6.11
N PHE A 757 -5.19 11.09 -5.85
CA PHE A 757 -4.59 11.16 -4.53
C PHE A 757 -3.95 12.53 -4.28
N ASN A 758 -3.92 12.93 -3.00
CA ASN A 758 -3.03 13.96 -2.49
C ASN A 758 -1.83 13.26 -1.83
N PHE A 759 -0.67 13.38 -2.44
CA PHE A 759 0.55 12.70 -2.03
C PHE A 759 1.46 13.56 -1.16
N ASP A 760 2.10 12.88 -0.22
CA ASP A 760 3.18 13.38 0.64
C ASP A 760 2.76 14.56 1.53
N LEU A 761 3.68 14.95 2.42
CA LEU A 761 3.57 16.17 3.20
C LEU A 761 4.97 16.63 3.58
N GLN A 762 5.33 17.83 3.12
CA GLN A 762 6.62 18.46 3.41
C GLN A 762 6.40 19.84 4.01
N THR A 763 7.42 20.33 4.72
CA THR A 763 7.44 21.68 5.29
C THR A 763 8.67 22.42 4.84
N ASP A 764 8.54 23.73 4.59
CA ASP A 764 9.70 24.61 4.41
C ASP A 764 10.14 25.25 5.75
N ASN A 765 11.20 26.04 5.70
CA ASN A 765 11.78 26.73 6.87
C ASN A 765 10.88 27.85 7.42
N GLU A 766 9.84 28.26 6.70
CA GLU A 766 8.83 29.22 7.17
C GLU A 766 7.63 28.52 7.84
N GLY A 767 7.62 27.18 7.83
CA GLY A 767 6.54 26.36 8.37
C GLY A 767 5.38 26.15 7.40
N ASN A 768 5.50 26.56 6.13
CA ASN A 768 4.47 26.28 5.14
C ASN A 768 4.47 24.79 4.77
N PHE A 769 3.30 24.26 4.44
CA PHE A 769 3.12 22.86 4.05
C PHE A 769 3.01 22.71 2.54
N TYR A 770 3.53 21.59 2.01
CA TYR A 770 3.48 21.23 0.60
C TYR A 770 2.98 19.80 0.41
N TYR A 771 2.07 19.60 -0.53
CA TYR A 771 1.63 18.28 -0.99
C TYR A 771 1.33 18.31 -2.49
N ALA A 772 1.39 17.15 -3.14
CA ALA A 772 1.18 17.03 -4.59
C ALA A 772 -0.16 16.38 -4.92
N LYS A 773 -0.87 16.89 -5.91
CA LYS A 773 -2.11 16.30 -6.44
C LYS A 773 -1.80 15.49 -7.70
N SER A 774 -2.42 14.31 -7.85
CA SER A 774 -2.41 13.57 -9.11
C SER A 774 -2.88 14.44 -10.28
N GLY A 775 -2.21 14.32 -11.44
CA GLY A 775 -2.70 14.85 -12.71
C GLY A 775 -3.50 13.81 -13.50
N HIS A 776 -3.03 12.58 -13.51
CA HIS A 776 -3.67 11.48 -14.21
C HIS A 776 -4.87 10.94 -13.44
N GLY A 777 -5.97 10.66 -14.16
CA GLY A 777 -7.13 9.97 -13.59
C GLY A 777 -7.92 10.78 -12.55
N THR A 778 -7.86 12.11 -12.61
CA THR A 778 -8.66 13.01 -11.77
C THR A 778 -9.63 13.83 -12.61
N ASP A 779 -10.71 14.28 -11.98
CA ASP A 779 -11.66 15.26 -12.51
C ASP A 779 -11.43 16.66 -11.93
N SER A 780 -10.30 16.90 -11.24
CA SER A 780 -9.92 18.22 -10.71
C SER A 780 -9.80 19.29 -11.81
N ASP A 781 -10.12 20.54 -11.48
CA ASP A 781 -10.00 21.72 -12.36
C ASP A 781 -8.54 22.07 -12.64
N ILE A 782 -7.66 21.91 -11.64
CA ILE A 782 -6.20 22.06 -11.77
C ILE A 782 -5.53 20.72 -11.40
N PRO A 783 -5.48 19.78 -12.34
CA PRO A 783 -4.84 18.48 -12.12
C PRO A 783 -3.31 18.63 -12.12
N GLY A 784 -2.61 17.76 -11.39
CA GLY A 784 -1.15 17.64 -11.50
C GLY A 784 -0.40 18.83 -10.93
N ALA A 785 -0.82 19.29 -9.75
CA ALA A 785 -0.33 20.49 -9.11
C ALA A 785 0.32 20.19 -7.75
N VAL A 786 1.34 20.97 -7.41
CA VAL A 786 1.84 21.05 -6.04
C VAL A 786 1.18 22.25 -5.37
N ILE A 787 0.70 22.01 -4.16
CA ILE A 787 -0.06 22.97 -3.38
C ILE A 787 0.81 23.44 -2.23
N LYS A 788 0.88 24.76 -2.03
CA LYS A 788 1.44 25.37 -0.84
C LYS A 788 0.32 25.81 0.08
N VAL A 789 0.42 25.46 1.36
CA VAL A 789 -0.47 25.90 2.43
C VAL A 789 0.35 26.71 3.43
N SER A 790 -0.11 27.89 3.82
CA SER A 790 0.57 28.73 4.79
C SER A 790 0.76 28.02 6.13
N ALA A 791 1.77 28.44 6.88
CA ALA A 791 2.06 27.88 8.19
C ALA A 791 0.88 27.87 9.17
N ASP A 792 -0.10 28.79 9.02
CA ASP A 792 -1.32 28.87 9.83
C ASP A 792 -2.54 28.13 9.23
N GLY A 793 -2.38 27.47 8.08
CA GLY A 793 -3.44 26.72 7.38
C GLY A 793 -4.45 27.58 6.63
N ARG A 794 -4.35 28.92 6.68
CA ARG A 794 -5.43 29.81 6.21
C ARG A 794 -5.33 30.23 4.75
N HIS A 795 -4.14 30.14 4.16
CA HIS A 795 -3.90 30.50 2.77
C HIS A 795 -3.38 29.29 2.00
N ARG A 796 -3.90 29.11 0.79
CA ARG A 796 -3.53 28.02 -0.12
C ARG A 796 -3.33 28.59 -1.51
N GLU A 797 -2.26 28.16 -2.15
CA GLU A 797 -1.96 28.54 -3.52
C GLU A 797 -1.40 27.36 -4.32
N VAL A 798 -1.59 27.41 -5.64
CA VAL A 798 -0.93 26.49 -6.56
C VAL A 798 0.52 26.93 -6.68
N TYR A 799 1.44 26.15 -6.12
CA TYR A 799 2.86 26.44 -6.15
C TYR A 799 3.44 26.21 -7.55
N CYS A 800 3.15 25.06 -8.16
CA CYS A 800 3.56 24.74 -9.53
C CYS A 800 2.67 23.63 -10.13
N THR A 801 2.80 23.37 -11.43
CA THR A 801 1.93 22.46 -12.18
C THR A 801 2.72 21.53 -13.11
N GLY A 802 2.02 20.64 -13.81
CA GLY A 802 2.62 19.80 -14.85
C GLY A 802 3.13 18.46 -14.34
N PHE A 803 2.45 17.86 -13.36
CA PHE A 803 2.75 16.51 -12.87
C PHE A 803 1.69 15.48 -13.27
N ARG A 804 2.11 14.27 -13.62
CA ARG A 804 1.21 13.17 -13.97
C ARG A 804 0.74 12.39 -12.75
N THR A 805 1.66 11.77 -12.03
CA THR A 805 1.41 11.03 -10.78
C THR A 805 2.59 11.28 -9.84
N PRO A 806 2.63 12.47 -9.21
CA PRO A 806 3.74 12.89 -8.37
C PRO A 806 3.67 12.24 -6.98
N ASN A 807 3.93 10.93 -6.90
CA ASN A 807 3.79 10.17 -5.66
C ASN A 807 4.75 10.65 -4.57
N GLY A 808 5.90 11.20 -4.92
CA GLY A 808 6.97 11.51 -3.98
C GLY A 808 7.37 12.98 -3.97
N MET A 809 7.58 13.51 -2.76
CA MET A 809 8.19 14.82 -2.54
C MET A 809 9.31 14.75 -1.50
N GLY A 810 10.13 15.80 -1.46
CA GLY A 810 11.13 16.01 -0.43
C GLY A 810 11.52 17.48 -0.32
N SER A 811 12.36 17.78 0.65
CA SER A 811 12.96 19.10 0.86
C SER A 811 14.48 18.99 0.93
N LEU A 812 15.16 19.98 0.38
CA LEU A 812 16.59 20.20 0.54
C LEU A 812 16.86 21.06 1.78
N PRO A 813 18.08 21.03 2.35
CA PRO A 813 18.43 21.78 3.57
C PRO A 813 18.25 23.30 3.43
N ASP A 814 18.35 23.82 2.21
CA ASP A 814 18.16 25.24 1.90
C ASP A 814 16.68 25.63 1.72
N GLY A 815 15.74 24.69 1.94
CA GLY A 815 14.31 24.91 1.84
C GLY A 815 13.74 24.71 0.43
N ARG A 816 14.56 24.41 -0.58
CA ARG A 816 14.05 24.06 -1.92
C ARG A 816 13.27 22.75 -1.86
N ILE A 817 12.15 22.68 -2.57
CA ILE A 817 11.29 21.50 -2.63
C ILE A 817 11.64 20.69 -3.88
N VAL A 818 11.62 19.36 -3.77
CA VAL A 818 11.72 18.44 -4.89
C VAL A 818 10.46 17.58 -4.97
N ALA A 819 10.10 17.17 -6.19
CA ALA A 819 9.09 16.15 -6.40
C ALA A 819 9.49 15.21 -7.54
N SER A 820 9.11 13.96 -7.41
CA SER A 820 9.28 12.97 -8.48
C SER A 820 7.97 12.64 -9.16
N ASP A 821 8.05 12.28 -10.43
CA ASP A 821 6.90 11.96 -11.26
C ASP A 821 7.10 10.67 -12.07
N ASN A 822 6.01 9.95 -12.30
CA ASN A 822 6.01 8.65 -12.96
C ASN A 822 5.88 8.80 -14.47
N GLN A 823 6.71 8.05 -15.22
CA GLN A 823 6.60 7.93 -16.68
C GLN A 823 5.15 7.70 -17.15
N GLY A 824 4.78 8.35 -18.24
CA GLY A 824 3.52 8.14 -18.94
C GLY A 824 3.28 9.19 -20.02
N GLN A 825 2.02 9.56 -20.27
CA GLN A 825 1.70 10.58 -21.27
C GLN A 825 2.38 11.91 -20.92
N TRP A 826 3.05 12.55 -21.89
CA TRP A 826 3.80 13.80 -21.69
C TRP A 826 4.88 13.72 -20.60
N THR A 827 5.22 12.52 -20.13
CA THR A 827 6.22 12.27 -19.10
C THR A 827 7.17 11.19 -19.64
N PRO A 828 8.21 11.58 -20.38
CA PRO A 828 9.00 10.66 -21.22
C PRO A 828 9.62 9.50 -20.45
N ALA A 829 10.15 9.79 -19.27
CA ALA A 829 10.68 8.84 -18.31
C ALA A 829 10.29 9.29 -16.89
N SER A 830 10.50 8.44 -15.89
CA SER A 830 10.41 8.85 -14.49
C SER A 830 11.44 9.93 -14.21
N LYS A 831 11.19 10.82 -13.24
CA LYS A 831 12.12 11.94 -12.97
C LYS A 831 12.02 12.48 -11.56
N ILE A 832 13.06 13.18 -11.13
CA ILE A 832 13.04 14.08 -9.97
C ILE A 832 13.17 15.51 -10.49
N SER A 833 12.31 16.41 -10.04
CA SER A 833 12.31 17.83 -10.43
C SER A 833 12.54 18.72 -9.22
N LEU A 834 13.33 19.78 -9.40
CA LEU A 834 13.50 20.85 -8.42
C LEU A 834 12.40 21.90 -8.63
N LEU A 835 11.62 22.15 -7.59
CA LEU A 835 10.37 22.91 -7.69
C LEU A 835 10.57 24.41 -7.54
N LYS A 836 9.93 25.21 -8.42
CA LYS A 836 9.88 26.67 -8.32
C LYS A 836 8.44 27.20 -8.43
N PRO A 837 8.14 28.37 -7.83
CA PRO A 837 6.83 29.00 -7.96
C PRO A 837 6.49 29.24 -9.44
N GLY A 838 5.29 28.84 -9.86
CA GLY A 838 4.81 28.95 -11.24
C GLY A 838 5.44 27.99 -12.24
N GLY A 839 6.29 27.06 -11.80
CA GLY A 839 6.94 26.08 -12.69
C GLY A 839 5.95 25.14 -13.38
N PHE A 840 6.33 24.63 -14.56
CA PHE A 840 5.58 23.66 -15.33
C PHE A 840 6.46 22.45 -15.66
N TYR A 841 6.11 21.27 -15.13
CA TYR A 841 6.93 20.07 -15.19
C TYR A 841 6.51 19.08 -16.28
N GLY A 842 5.86 19.55 -17.34
CA GLY A 842 5.74 18.80 -18.60
C GLY A 842 4.48 17.98 -18.77
N TRP A 843 3.79 17.54 -17.71
CA TRP A 843 2.52 16.84 -17.91
C TRP A 843 1.42 17.80 -18.38
N VAL A 844 0.82 17.51 -19.54
CA VAL A 844 -0.29 18.28 -20.10
C VAL A 844 -1.58 17.51 -19.89
N GLY A 845 -2.58 18.15 -19.29
CA GLY A 845 -3.91 17.58 -19.04
C GLY A 845 -4.59 17.16 -20.34
N ASN A 846 -4.49 15.87 -20.67
CA ASN A 846 -4.85 15.40 -22.00
C ASN A 846 -5.52 14.01 -22.03
N TYR A 847 -6.09 13.56 -20.93
CA TYR A 847 -6.70 12.24 -20.89
C TYR A 847 -8.21 12.34 -21.03
N SER A 848 -8.77 11.85 -22.14
CA SER A 848 -10.21 11.74 -22.36
C SER A 848 -10.54 10.31 -22.78
N ILE A 849 -10.94 9.45 -21.84
CA ILE A 849 -11.72 8.28 -22.21
C ILE A 849 -13.19 8.70 -22.10
N PRO A 850 -13.98 8.67 -23.20
CA PRO A 850 -15.41 8.93 -23.13
C PRO A 850 -16.07 8.00 -22.09
N GLY A 851 -16.69 8.58 -21.06
CA GLY A 851 -17.34 7.84 -19.98
C GLY A 851 -16.44 7.35 -18.84
N MET A 852 -15.12 7.63 -18.85
CA MET A 852 -14.19 7.25 -17.77
C MET A 852 -13.05 8.27 -17.55
N TRP A 853 -12.64 8.47 -16.28
CA TRP A 853 -11.35 9.04 -15.81
C TRP A 853 -10.75 10.22 -16.60
N SER A 854 -11.44 11.35 -16.75
CA SER A 854 -10.92 12.49 -17.52
C SER A 854 -11.10 13.82 -16.77
N PRO A 855 -10.11 14.75 -16.81
CA PRO A 855 -10.32 16.12 -16.35
C PRO A 855 -11.53 16.74 -17.07
N GLY A 856 -12.45 17.34 -16.33
CA GLY A 856 -13.73 17.83 -16.88
C GLY A 856 -14.74 16.74 -17.26
N GLY A 857 -14.59 15.49 -16.80
CA GLY A 857 -15.56 14.42 -17.02
C GLY A 857 -15.62 13.86 -18.46
N GLY A 858 -14.54 14.02 -19.24
CA GLY A 858 -14.47 13.56 -20.63
C GLY A 858 -14.95 14.61 -21.64
N THR A 859 -15.15 15.85 -21.20
CA THR A 859 -15.62 16.97 -22.05
C THR A 859 -14.47 17.75 -22.71
N ILE A 860 -13.22 17.53 -22.28
CA ILE A 860 -12.05 18.20 -22.86
C ILE A 860 -11.74 17.58 -24.22
N ASP A 861 -11.82 18.41 -25.27
CA ASP A 861 -11.40 18.07 -26.62
C ASP A 861 -9.86 18.13 -26.71
N LEU A 862 -9.23 16.96 -26.64
CA LEU A 862 -7.77 16.84 -26.63
C LEU A 862 -7.09 17.36 -27.88
N ASP A 863 -7.79 17.36 -29.01
CA ASP A 863 -7.23 17.83 -30.28
C ASP A 863 -7.17 19.37 -30.31
N LYS A 864 -7.79 20.03 -29.33
CA LYS A 864 -7.73 21.48 -29.10
C LYS A 864 -6.80 21.90 -27.95
N VAL A 865 -6.26 20.96 -27.18
CA VAL A 865 -5.30 21.29 -26.12
C VAL A 865 -3.96 21.62 -26.78
N VAL A 866 -3.55 22.88 -26.70
CA VAL A 866 -2.25 23.34 -27.19
C VAL A 866 -1.25 23.21 -26.03
N PRO A 867 -0.28 22.27 -26.08
CA PRO A 867 0.75 22.16 -25.05
C PRO A 867 1.66 23.39 -25.07
N PRO A 868 2.28 23.78 -23.95
CA PRO A 868 3.36 24.75 -23.94
C PRO A 868 4.51 24.35 -24.89
N GLU A 869 5.32 25.32 -25.33
CA GLU A 869 6.47 25.03 -26.22
C GLU A 869 7.62 24.31 -25.49
N SER A 870 7.67 24.40 -24.15
CA SER A 870 8.69 23.79 -23.31
C SER A 870 8.17 23.54 -21.89
N PHE A 871 8.97 22.86 -21.08
CA PHE A 871 8.74 22.63 -19.66
C PHE A 871 10.05 22.76 -18.88
N ASP A 872 9.97 22.90 -17.56
CA ASP A 872 11.12 23.01 -16.69
C ASP A 872 11.91 21.69 -16.64
N PRO A 873 13.24 21.72 -16.90
CA PRO A 873 14.05 20.51 -16.94
C PRO A 873 14.10 19.85 -15.56
N PRO A 874 14.07 18.52 -15.48
CA PRO A 874 14.22 17.83 -14.22
C PRO A 874 15.65 17.93 -13.70
N LEU A 875 15.79 17.67 -12.40
CA LEU A 875 17.07 17.46 -11.77
C LEU A 875 17.75 16.21 -12.33
N VAL A 876 17.00 15.12 -12.49
CA VAL A 876 17.47 13.87 -13.09
C VAL A 876 16.31 13.07 -13.70
N TRP A 877 16.54 12.49 -14.87
CA TRP A 877 15.69 11.48 -15.50
C TRP A 877 16.07 10.07 -15.00
N MET A 878 15.09 9.18 -14.97
CA MET A 878 15.23 7.78 -14.55
C MET A 878 14.47 6.90 -15.55
N PRO A 879 15.17 6.07 -16.33
CA PRO A 879 14.52 5.17 -17.29
C PRO A 879 13.69 4.10 -16.57
N GLN A 880 12.74 3.51 -17.29
CA GLN A 880 11.71 2.64 -16.70
C GLN A 880 12.27 1.39 -16.02
N GLU A 881 13.34 0.83 -16.58
CA GLU A 881 14.08 -0.31 -16.03
C GLU A 881 14.72 0.03 -14.67
N PHE A 882 15.16 1.28 -14.51
CA PHE A 882 15.82 1.79 -13.31
C PHE A 882 14.82 2.23 -12.24
N ASP A 883 13.79 2.99 -12.62
CA ASP A 883 12.61 3.27 -11.79
C ASP A 883 11.33 3.47 -12.62
N ASN A 884 10.37 2.56 -12.46
CA ASN A 884 9.09 2.60 -13.17
C ASN A 884 7.97 3.31 -12.39
N SER A 885 8.15 3.57 -11.09
CA SER A 885 7.17 4.27 -10.26
C SER A 885 7.86 4.88 -9.05
N CYS A 886 8.02 6.19 -9.09
CA CYS A 886 8.75 6.96 -8.10
C CYS A 886 8.07 6.99 -6.73
N GLY A 887 8.89 7.12 -5.70
CA GLY A 887 8.54 7.44 -4.32
C GLY A 887 9.14 8.78 -3.88
N GLY A 888 9.02 9.12 -2.60
CA GLY A 888 9.49 10.38 -2.01
C GLY A 888 11.01 10.51 -1.96
N GLN A 889 11.45 11.73 -1.61
CA GLN A 889 12.84 12.06 -1.40
C GLN A 889 13.10 12.46 0.06
N ALA A 890 14.29 12.17 0.57
CA ALA A 890 14.70 12.53 1.92
C ALA A 890 16.15 13.00 1.91
N TRP A 891 16.40 14.25 2.33
CA TRP A 891 17.76 14.67 2.64
C TRP A 891 18.20 14.04 3.96
N VAL A 892 19.43 13.54 4.01
CA VAL A 892 20.01 12.97 5.22
C VAL A 892 21.33 13.68 5.50
N ASP A 893 21.40 14.45 6.57
CA ASP A 893 22.58 15.17 7.05
C ASP A 893 23.07 14.69 8.43
N ASP A 894 22.39 13.71 9.03
CA ASP A 894 22.82 13.11 10.28
C ASP A 894 24.10 12.28 10.07
N GLU A 895 25.20 12.69 10.70
CA GLU A 895 26.50 12.02 10.57
C GLU A 895 26.49 10.58 11.12
N ARG A 896 25.56 10.25 12.03
CA ARG A 896 25.39 8.88 12.56
C ARG A 896 24.97 7.88 11.47
N TRP A 897 24.46 8.38 10.34
CA TRP A 897 24.13 7.56 9.18
C TRP A 897 25.32 7.23 8.30
N GLY A 898 26.52 7.73 8.63
CA GLY A 898 27.75 7.30 7.98
C GLY A 898 27.96 7.90 6.59
N PRO A 899 28.71 7.22 5.70
CA PRO A 899 29.25 7.83 4.48
C PRO A 899 28.26 8.35 3.44
N LEU A 900 26.98 7.93 3.49
CA LEU A 900 25.93 8.41 2.59
C LEU A 900 25.28 9.72 3.10
N SER A 901 25.58 10.13 4.33
CA SER A 901 25.15 11.43 4.86
C SER A 901 25.62 12.58 3.96
N GLY A 902 24.83 13.64 3.87
CA GLY A 902 25.01 14.78 2.97
C GLY A 902 24.42 14.60 1.56
N HIS A 903 23.59 13.57 1.33
CA HIS A 903 22.97 13.32 0.03
C HIS A 903 21.45 13.33 0.10
N LEU A 904 20.82 13.67 -1.02
CA LEU A 904 19.38 13.48 -1.22
C LEU A 904 19.13 12.02 -1.61
N LEU A 905 18.33 11.33 -0.80
CA LEU A 905 17.86 9.99 -1.11
C LEU A 905 16.58 10.04 -1.94
N HIS A 906 16.43 9.05 -2.80
CA HIS A 906 15.18 8.79 -3.51
C HIS A 906 14.69 7.37 -3.20
N THR A 907 13.37 7.18 -3.20
CA THR A 907 12.72 5.89 -2.99
C THR A 907 11.92 5.51 -4.22
N SER A 908 11.81 4.23 -4.53
CA SER A 908 10.97 3.71 -5.63
C SER A 908 9.80 2.90 -5.08
N PHE A 909 8.58 3.34 -5.39
CA PHE A 909 7.37 2.57 -5.16
C PHE A 909 7.33 1.33 -6.08
N GLY A 910 7.81 1.48 -7.31
CA GLY A 910 7.76 0.47 -8.34
C GLY A 910 8.69 -0.71 -8.09
N LYS A 911 9.88 -0.42 -7.57
CA LYS A 911 10.94 -1.39 -7.36
C LYS A 911 11.19 -1.71 -5.88
N GLY A 912 10.74 -0.88 -4.94
CA GLY A 912 11.16 -1.03 -3.54
C GLY A 912 12.67 -0.83 -3.39
N TRP A 913 13.23 0.12 -4.14
CA TRP A 913 14.65 0.46 -4.15
C TRP A 913 14.88 1.84 -3.55
N MET A 914 16.10 2.05 -3.05
CA MET A 914 16.57 3.33 -2.56
C MET A 914 17.80 3.75 -3.33
N TYR A 915 17.93 5.06 -3.57
CA TYR A 915 18.99 5.67 -4.35
C TYR A 915 19.57 6.85 -3.59
N TYR A 916 20.78 7.27 -3.94
CA TYR A 916 21.35 8.55 -3.52
C TYR A 916 21.67 9.40 -4.75
N THR A 917 21.50 10.71 -4.61
CA THR A 917 21.70 11.69 -5.69
C THR A 917 22.81 12.67 -5.36
N MET A 918 23.54 13.08 -6.39
CA MET A 918 24.64 14.05 -6.31
C MET A 918 24.27 15.27 -7.15
N ILE A 919 23.90 16.36 -6.47
CA ILE A 919 23.38 17.57 -7.11
C ILE A 919 24.53 18.50 -7.53
N GLN A 920 24.42 19.06 -8.73
CA GLN A 920 25.25 20.15 -9.23
C GLN A 920 24.36 21.34 -9.57
N ASP A 921 24.57 22.45 -8.84
CA ASP A 921 23.85 23.70 -9.03
C ASP A 921 24.63 24.65 -9.95
N PHE A 922 23.90 25.30 -10.87
CA PHE A 922 24.31 26.50 -11.58
C PHE A 922 23.41 27.68 -11.21
N ALA A 923 23.67 28.87 -11.75
CA ALA A 923 22.92 30.08 -11.40
C ALA A 923 21.41 30.00 -11.74
N ASP A 924 21.02 29.23 -12.76
CA ASP A 924 19.68 29.20 -13.34
C ASP A 924 19.13 27.78 -13.56
N VAL A 925 19.95 26.74 -13.45
CA VAL A 925 19.54 25.34 -13.60
C VAL A 925 20.33 24.44 -12.67
N SER A 926 19.70 23.36 -12.22
CA SER A 926 20.34 22.29 -11.45
C SER A 926 20.28 20.99 -12.25
N GLN A 927 21.22 20.10 -11.98
CA GLN A 927 21.25 18.75 -12.55
C GLN A 927 21.84 17.77 -11.54
N ALA A 928 21.61 16.47 -11.72
CA ALA A 928 22.15 15.47 -10.81
C ALA A 928 22.51 14.15 -11.49
N ALA A 929 23.43 13.45 -10.83
CA ALA A 929 23.63 12.02 -11.01
C ALA A 929 22.89 11.24 -9.90
N ILE A 930 22.46 10.02 -10.20
CA ILE A 930 21.75 9.13 -9.29
C ILE A 930 22.33 7.71 -9.36
N ILE A 931 22.44 7.06 -8.21
CA ILE A 931 22.97 5.70 -8.07
C ILE A 931 22.05 4.88 -7.15
N LYS A 932 21.76 3.65 -7.55
CA LYS A 932 20.96 2.69 -6.78
C LYS A 932 21.79 2.06 -5.64
N LEU A 933 21.20 1.96 -4.46
CA LEU A 933 21.77 1.18 -3.36
C LEU A 933 21.50 -0.33 -3.53
N PRO A 934 22.40 -1.22 -3.09
CA PRO A 934 22.27 -2.68 -3.27
C PRO A 934 21.32 -3.32 -2.24
N PHE A 935 20.15 -2.71 -2.02
CA PHE A 935 19.13 -3.20 -1.09
C PHE A 935 17.77 -3.31 -1.76
N ASP A 936 17.05 -4.36 -1.39
CA ASP A 936 15.71 -4.67 -1.86
C ASP A 936 14.77 -4.61 -0.67
N PHE A 937 13.97 -3.53 -0.60
CA PHE A 937 12.99 -3.38 0.45
C PHE A 937 11.84 -4.39 0.26
N SER A 938 11.18 -4.81 1.33
CA SER A 938 10.10 -5.80 1.24
C SER A 938 8.82 -5.26 0.60
N THR A 939 8.69 -3.93 0.45
CA THR A 939 7.52 -3.26 -0.11
C THR A 939 7.91 -2.13 -1.08
N GLY A 940 6.95 -1.63 -1.85
CA GLY A 940 7.12 -0.45 -2.68
C GLY A 940 7.28 0.80 -1.83
N ILE A 941 8.51 1.16 -1.49
CA ILE A 941 8.80 2.28 -0.59
C ILE A 941 8.52 3.62 -1.27
N MET A 942 7.75 4.47 -0.61
CA MET A 942 7.39 5.79 -1.12
C MET A 942 7.61 6.91 -0.11
N ARG A 943 7.85 6.62 1.17
CA ARG A 943 8.21 7.64 2.15
C ARG A 943 9.41 7.18 2.94
N ALA A 944 10.42 8.03 3.02
CA ALA A 944 11.58 7.85 3.88
C ALA A 944 11.76 9.07 4.80
N ARG A 945 12.21 8.83 6.04
CA ARG A 945 12.57 9.86 7.02
C ARG A 945 13.75 9.41 7.87
N VAL A 946 14.51 10.37 8.37
CA VAL A 946 15.55 10.15 9.38
C VAL A 946 14.88 10.13 10.75
N ASN A 947 15.17 9.12 11.56
CA ASN A 947 14.72 9.09 12.95
C ASN A 947 15.67 9.95 13.79
N PRO A 948 15.20 11.01 14.47
CA PRO A 948 16.05 11.85 15.30
C PRO A 948 16.67 11.09 16.49
N GLY A 949 16.02 10.02 16.95
CA GLY A 949 16.48 9.19 18.07
C GLY A 949 17.79 8.48 17.78
N ASP A 950 17.95 7.84 16.62
CA ASP A 950 19.11 7.03 16.28
C ASP A 950 19.91 7.50 15.05
N GLY A 951 19.40 8.51 14.32
CA GLY A 951 20.01 9.07 13.11
C GLY A 951 19.94 8.15 11.90
N GLN A 952 19.12 7.10 11.95
CA GLN A 952 19.00 6.11 10.87
C GLN A 952 17.82 6.44 9.94
N VAL A 953 17.86 5.89 8.72
CA VAL A 953 16.82 6.12 7.71
C VAL A 953 15.80 5.00 7.75
N TYR A 954 14.53 5.37 7.84
CA TYR A 954 13.39 4.47 7.81
C TYR A 954 12.57 4.74 6.57
N ALA A 955 12.11 3.67 5.91
CA ALA A 955 11.24 3.77 4.75
C ALA A 955 10.01 2.88 4.88
N THR A 956 8.89 3.36 4.34
CA THR A 956 7.62 2.62 4.31
C THR A 956 6.93 2.78 2.96
N GLY A 957 6.03 1.83 2.70
CA GLY A 957 5.10 1.90 1.59
C GLY A 957 4.23 0.66 1.50
N LEU A 958 3.73 0.40 0.31
CA LEU A 958 2.78 -0.67 -0.01
C LEU A 958 3.01 -1.11 -1.47
N GLN A 959 2.29 -2.13 -1.92
CA GLN A 959 2.40 -2.61 -3.30
C GLN A 959 1.27 -2.05 -4.17
N GLY A 960 0.06 -1.97 -3.61
CA GLY A 960 -1.08 -1.26 -4.18
C GLY A 960 -1.30 -1.52 -5.67
N TRP A 961 -0.98 -0.52 -6.49
CA TRP A 961 -1.29 -0.47 -7.92
C TRP A 961 -0.07 -0.55 -8.83
N ASN A 962 1.01 -1.16 -8.33
CA ASN A 962 2.30 -1.24 -8.99
C ASN A 962 2.30 -2.19 -10.22
N GLY A 963 1.66 -1.77 -11.30
CA GLY A 963 1.65 -2.48 -12.58
C GLY A 963 3.04 -2.50 -13.20
N GLY A 964 3.62 -3.69 -13.36
CA GLY A 964 4.97 -3.86 -13.96
C GLY A 964 6.13 -3.55 -12.99
N GLY A 965 5.87 -3.41 -11.70
CA GLY A 965 6.90 -3.28 -10.68
C GLY A 965 7.62 -4.59 -10.33
N ARG A 966 8.57 -4.52 -9.40
CA ARG A 966 9.29 -5.70 -8.91
C ARG A 966 8.29 -6.69 -8.30
N ILE A 967 8.40 -7.95 -8.72
CA ILE A 967 7.57 -9.04 -8.24
C ILE A 967 7.92 -9.35 -6.78
N GLY A 968 6.92 -9.71 -5.97
CA GLY A 968 7.14 -10.15 -4.58
C GLY A 968 7.08 -9.05 -3.52
N LEU A 969 6.83 -7.79 -3.92
CA LEU A 969 6.63 -6.70 -2.97
C LEU A 969 5.34 -6.91 -2.15
N ALA A 970 5.46 -6.77 -0.83
CA ALA A 970 4.36 -6.85 0.12
C ALA A 970 3.49 -5.59 0.06
N ASP A 971 2.19 -5.72 0.34
CA ASP A 971 1.25 -4.59 0.40
C ASP A 971 1.35 -3.76 1.70
N LYS A 972 2.44 -3.96 2.45
CA LYS A 972 2.80 -3.28 3.69
C LYS A 972 4.29 -3.46 3.98
N GLY A 973 4.91 -2.52 4.66
CA GLY A 973 6.28 -2.70 5.14
C GLY A 973 6.90 -1.45 5.74
N ILE A 974 7.77 -1.66 6.72
CA ILE A 974 8.60 -0.63 7.34
C ILE A 974 9.97 -1.23 7.58
N GLN A 975 11.01 -0.61 7.02
CA GLN A 975 12.38 -1.07 7.21
C GLN A 975 13.31 0.11 7.52
N ARG A 976 14.33 -0.18 8.32
CA ARG A 976 15.40 0.74 8.70
C ARG A 976 16.66 0.37 7.97
N LEU A 977 17.17 1.26 7.13
CA LEU A 977 18.50 1.14 6.56
C LEU A 977 19.51 1.71 7.56
N ARG A 978 20.16 0.82 8.31
CA ARG A 978 21.02 1.15 9.44
C ARG A 978 22.49 1.11 9.05
N TYR A 979 23.23 2.16 9.38
CA TYR A 979 24.69 2.17 9.32
C TYR A 979 25.28 1.24 10.39
N THR A 980 26.19 0.36 9.99
CA THR A 980 26.78 -0.67 10.87
C THR A 980 28.09 -0.23 11.53
N GLY A 981 28.56 0.99 11.24
CA GLY A 981 29.88 1.48 11.65
C GLY A 981 31.03 1.02 10.74
N ARG A 982 30.74 0.23 9.69
CA ARG A 982 31.77 -0.26 8.75
C ARG A 982 31.99 0.73 7.60
N PRO A 983 33.21 0.80 7.02
CA PRO A 983 33.46 1.68 5.87
C PRO A 983 32.61 1.31 4.66
N HIS A 984 32.14 2.32 3.91
CA HIS A 984 31.46 2.16 2.63
C HIS A 984 32.32 2.77 1.53
N LYS A 985 32.63 2.00 0.48
CA LYS A 985 33.26 2.53 -0.74
C LYS A 985 32.15 2.97 -1.70
N MET A 986 32.22 4.20 -2.19
CA MET A 986 31.21 4.76 -3.10
C MET A 986 31.78 5.86 -4.00
N VAL A 987 31.05 6.16 -5.08
CA VAL A 987 31.16 7.44 -5.78
C VAL A 987 30.45 8.49 -4.92
N SER A 988 31.21 9.45 -4.40
CA SER A 988 30.76 10.47 -3.47
C SER A 988 30.30 11.78 -4.12
N ASP A 989 30.66 12.02 -5.38
CA ASP A 989 30.23 13.22 -6.12
C ASP A 989 30.41 13.03 -7.63
N CYS A 990 29.55 13.69 -8.41
CA CYS A 990 29.60 13.73 -9.87
C CYS A 990 29.45 15.20 -10.33
N LYS A 991 30.41 15.70 -11.11
CA LYS A 991 30.39 17.07 -11.66
C LYS A 991 30.68 17.09 -13.14
N VAL A 992 29.82 17.77 -13.90
CA VAL A 992 30.10 18.13 -15.29
C VAL A 992 31.06 19.32 -15.28
N GLN A 993 32.17 19.18 -16.01
CA GLN A 993 33.16 20.21 -16.27
C GLN A 993 33.15 20.56 -17.76
N ALA A 994 33.77 21.67 -18.14
CA ALA A 994 33.82 22.11 -19.54
C ALA A 994 34.49 21.06 -20.45
N ASP A 995 35.47 20.33 -19.93
CA ASP A 995 36.28 19.34 -20.64
C ASP A 995 35.87 17.88 -20.38
N GLY A 996 34.83 17.62 -19.56
CA GLY A 996 34.35 16.27 -19.36
C GLY A 996 33.54 15.99 -18.08
N LEU A 997 33.50 14.71 -17.72
CA LEU A 997 32.73 14.18 -16.58
C LEU A 997 33.67 13.82 -15.43
N LYS A 998 33.54 14.52 -14.31
CA LYS A 998 34.35 14.28 -13.11
C LYS A 998 33.59 13.43 -12.09
N LEU A 999 34.19 12.30 -11.72
CA LEU A 999 33.71 11.38 -10.69
C LEU A 999 34.64 11.46 -9.47
N ARG A 1000 34.08 11.62 -8.26
CA ARG A 1000 34.83 11.61 -7.01
C ARG A 1000 34.47 10.37 -6.20
N PHE A 1001 35.47 9.71 -5.64
CA PHE A 1001 35.36 8.53 -4.81
C PHE A 1001 35.74 8.88 -3.37
N ASN A 1002 35.12 8.23 -2.38
CA ASN A 1002 35.52 8.44 -0.99
C ASN A 1002 36.78 7.64 -0.58
N PHE A 1003 37.28 6.77 -1.46
CA PHE A 1003 38.46 5.92 -1.28
C PHE A 1003 39.50 6.14 -2.38
N PRO A 1004 40.80 5.87 -2.12
CA PRO A 1004 41.84 5.99 -3.14
C PRO A 1004 41.77 4.86 -4.17
N LEU A 1005 41.96 5.21 -5.44
CA LEU A 1005 41.94 4.28 -6.57
C LEU A 1005 43.33 3.73 -6.90
N ASP A 1006 43.36 2.55 -7.50
CA ASP A 1006 44.53 2.03 -8.21
C ASP A 1006 44.73 2.80 -9.53
N VAL A 1007 45.96 3.24 -9.79
CA VAL A 1007 46.26 4.13 -10.93
C VAL A 1007 46.03 3.44 -12.27
N VAL A 1008 46.41 2.16 -12.38
CA VAL A 1008 46.34 1.43 -13.64
C VAL A 1008 44.88 1.24 -14.06
N SER A 1009 44.06 0.69 -13.17
CA SER A 1009 42.63 0.52 -13.46
C SER A 1009 41.88 1.85 -13.60
N ALA A 1010 42.21 2.86 -12.79
CA ALA A 1010 41.50 4.14 -12.86
C ALA A 1010 41.76 4.93 -14.16
N THR A 1011 42.93 4.74 -14.79
CA THR A 1011 43.31 5.43 -16.04
C THR A 1011 43.09 4.60 -17.30
N ASP A 1012 42.62 3.35 -17.15
CA ASP A 1012 42.26 2.50 -18.28
C ASP A 1012 40.91 2.95 -18.88
N LEU A 1013 40.88 3.29 -20.16
CA LEU A 1013 39.65 3.63 -20.86
C LEU A 1013 38.65 2.46 -20.87
N ALA A 1014 39.13 1.21 -20.91
CA ALA A 1014 38.28 0.03 -20.91
C ALA A 1014 37.53 -0.19 -19.58
N SER A 1015 37.92 0.52 -18.51
CA SER A 1015 37.22 0.51 -17.23
C SER A 1015 35.93 1.31 -17.22
N TYR A 1016 35.60 2.03 -18.29
CA TYR A 1016 34.42 2.90 -18.36
C TYR A 1016 33.65 2.67 -19.66
N ASP A 1017 32.40 2.26 -19.53
CA ASP A 1017 31.43 2.24 -20.63
C ASP A 1017 30.45 3.39 -20.42
N VAL A 1018 30.45 4.34 -21.35
CA VAL A 1018 29.66 5.58 -21.25
C VAL A 1018 28.78 5.70 -22.47
N THR A 1019 27.47 5.73 -22.24
CA THR A 1019 26.46 5.92 -23.28
C THR A 1019 25.57 7.11 -22.97
N HIS A 1020 24.88 7.64 -23.98
CA HIS A 1020 23.94 8.75 -23.82
C HIS A 1020 22.76 8.68 -24.79
N TRP A 1021 21.65 9.30 -24.38
CA TRP A 1021 20.43 9.42 -25.19
C TRP A 1021 19.55 10.58 -24.73
N ASN A 1022 18.65 10.99 -25.63
CA ASN A 1022 17.58 11.95 -25.36
C ASN A 1022 16.21 11.27 -25.37
N TYR A 1023 15.25 11.93 -24.76
CA TYR A 1023 13.84 11.57 -24.82
C TYR A 1023 13.05 12.55 -25.68
N ARG A 1024 11.87 12.14 -26.12
CA ARG A 1024 10.91 13.00 -26.79
C ARG A 1024 9.74 13.31 -25.87
N TRP A 1025 9.46 14.60 -25.70
CA TRP A 1025 8.30 15.08 -24.96
C TRP A 1025 7.08 15.13 -25.86
N GLU A 1026 6.26 14.08 -25.78
CA GLU A 1026 5.11 13.87 -26.66
C GLU A 1026 3.90 13.33 -25.89
N LYS A 1027 2.72 13.36 -26.53
CA LYS A 1027 1.45 12.84 -25.99
C LYS A 1027 1.47 11.33 -25.73
N SER A 1028 2.35 10.58 -26.41
CA SER A 1028 2.51 9.13 -26.23
C SER A 1028 2.89 8.77 -24.80
N TYR A 1029 2.60 7.53 -24.41
CA TYR A 1029 3.02 7.02 -23.11
C TYR A 1029 4.53 6.77 -23.12
N GLY A 1030 5.28 7.53 -22.31
CA GLY A 1030 6.73 7.46 -22.26
C GLY A 1030 7.40 7.87 -23.58
N SER A 1031 8.71 7.63 -23.65
CA SER A 1031 9.52 7.84 -24.84
C SER A 1031 10.47 6.66 -25.05
N GLU A 1032 10.68 6.31 -26.31
CA GLU A 1032 11.87 5.55 -26.70
C GLU A 1032 13.14 6.35 -26.39
N MET A 1033 14.29 5.67 -26.35
CA MET A 1033 15.60 6.33 -26.27
C MET A 1033 16.01 6.79 -27.67
N TYR A 1034 16.44 8.04 -27.80
CA TYR A 1034 16.87 8.61 -29.08
C TYR A 1034 18.34 9.02 -29.05
N SER A 1035 19.06 8.62 -30.08
CA SER A 1035 20.44 9.01 -30.37
C SER A 1035 20.55 10.54 -30.42
N PRO A 1036 21.39 11.18 -29.57
CA PRO A 1036 21.61 12.61 -29.63
C PRO A 1036 22.29 13.05 -30.94
N GLU A 1037 23.06 12.15 -31.56
CA GLU A 1037 23.80 12.44 -32.79
C GLU A 1037 22.94 12.34 -34.06
N THR A 1038 22.03 11.35 -34.12
CA THR A 1038 21.25 11.04 -35.34
C THR A 1038 19.76 11.35 -35.22
N GLY A 1039 19.24 11.49 -34.00
CA GLY A 1039 17.81 11.65 -33.71
C GLY A 1039 16.97 10.39 -33.95
N GLN A 1040 17.59 9.25 -34.29
CA GLN A 1040 16.93 7.96 -34.46
C GLN A 1040 16.78 7.22 -33.13
N ILE A 1041 15.90 6.21 -33.09
CA ILE A 1041 15.75 5.35 -31.90
C ILE A 1041 17.06 4.59 -31.66
N GLY A 1042 17.61 4.68 -30.46
CA GLY A 1042 18.86 4.06 -30.05
C GLY A 1042 19.58 4.83 -28.94
N VAL A 1043 20.66 4.23 -28.46
CA VAL A 1043 21.62 4.82 -27.53
C VAL A 1043 22.97 4.94 -28.23
N ASP A 1044 23.69 6.03 -28.00
CA ASP A 1044 25.01 6.27 -28.61
C ASP A 1044 26.13 6.07 -27.56
N PRO A 1045 27.30 5.54 -27.95
CA PRO A 1045 28.49 5.61 -27.10
C PRO A 1045 29.03 7.04 -27.05
N MET A 1046 29.43 7.50 -25.87
CA MET A 1046 30.04 8.81 -25.69
C MET A 1046 31.54 8.78 -26.02
N ASN A 1047 32.04 9.81 -26.71
CA ASN A 1047 33.45 9.91 -27.12
C ASN A 1047 34.38 10.27 -25.95
N VAL A 1048 34.66 9.30 -25.07
CA VAL A 1048 35.65 9.45 -24.00
C VAL A 1048 37.06 9.24 -24.57
N THR A 1049 37.81 10.33 -24.69
CA THR A 1049 39.12 10.31 -25.38
C THR A 1049 40.27 9.89 -24.48
N SER A 1050 40.16 10.17 -23.18
CA SER A 1050 41.15 9.79 -22.16
C SER A 1050 40.57 9.88 -20.76
N VAL A 1051 41.19 9.16 -19.82
CA VAL A 1051 40.82 9.20 -18.40
C VAL A 1051 42.02 9.68 -17.59
N SER A 1052 41.81 10.70 -16.76
CA SER A 1052 42.86 11.24 -15.89
C SER A 1052 42.52 11.06 -14.41
N LEU A 1053 43.50 10.59 -13.64
CA LEU A 1053 43.39 10.49 -12.19
C LEU A 1053 43.85 11.81 -11.56
N GLY A 1054 43.00 12.39 -10.72
CA GLY A 1054 43.30 13.59 -9.95
C GLY A 1054 44.46 13.36 -8.98
N SER A 1055 45.15 14.44 -8.61
CA SER A 1055 46.28 14.40 -7.67
C SER A 1055 45.91 13.89 -6.28
N ASP A 1056 44.62 13.91 -5.93
CA ASP A 1056 44.07 13.35 -4.69
C ASP A 1056 44.02 11.79 -4.70
N GLY A 1057 44.21 11.16 -5.87
CA GLY A 1057 44.04 9.74 -6.08
C GLY A 1057 42.61 9.24 -5.86
N LYS A 1058 41.65 10.16 -5.78
CA LYS A 1058 40.23 9.93 -5.43
C LYS A 1058 39.26 10.56 -6.42
N SER A 1059 39.76 11.25 -7.44
CA SER A 1059 38.93 11.85 -8.48
C SER A 1059 39.37 11.33 -9.84
N VAL A 1060 38.42 11.03 -10.72
CA VAL A 1060 38.67 10.70 -12.13
C VAL A 1060 37.96 11.72 -13.00
N LEU A 1061 38.64 12.22 -14.04
CA LEU A 1061 38.03 13.01 -15.10
C LEU A 1061 38.02 12.19 -16.39
N LEU A 1062 36.81 11.89 -16.88
CA LEU A 1062 36.56 11.31 -18.20
C LEU A 1062 36.53 12.46 -19.21
N ASN A 1063 37.54 12.59 -20.06
CA ASN A 1063 37.66 13.70 -20.99
C ASN A 1063 36.74 13.47 -22.20
N VAL A 1064 35.75 14.35 -22.35
CA VAL A 1064 34.73 14.30 -23.41
C VAL A 1064 34.73 15.66 -24.13
N PRO A 1065 35.59 15.86 -25.14
CA PRO A 1065 35.78 17.17 -25.76
C PRO A 1065 34.52 17.77 -26.41
N ASP A 1066 33.59 16.91 -26.84
CA ASP A 1066 32.36 17.30 -27.53
C ASP A 1066 31.12 17.19 -26.62
N LEU A 1067 31.30 17.28 -25.29
CA LEU A 1067 30.21 17.15 -24.32
C LEU A 1067 29.15 18.24 -24.53
N LYS A 1068 27.89 17.81 -24.62
CA LYS A 1068 26.72 18.68 -24.81
C LYS A 1068 25.65 18.34 -23.78
N PRO A 1069 24.68 19.26 -23.54
CA PRO A 1069 23.47 18.91 -22.80
C PRO A 1069 22.78 17.69 -23.42
N VAL A 1070 22.34 16.79 -22.56
CA VAL A 1070 21.70 15.52 -22.93
C VAL A 1070 20.82 15.06 -21.76
N ASP A 1071 19.65 14.50 -22.06
CA ASP A 1071 18.72 14.06 -21.02
C ASP A 1071 19.33 12.99 -20.12
N GLN A 1072 20.08 12.06 -20.72
CA GLN A 1072 20.61 10.93 -20.00
C GLN A 1072 22.01 10.56 -20.48
N VAL A 1073 22.94 10.50 -19.52
CA VAL A 1073 24.20 9.78 -19.59
C VAL A 1073 24.09 8.57 -18.67
N HIS A 1074 24.61 7.44 -19.12
CA HIS A 1074 24.73 6.21 -18.36
C HIS A 1074 26.21 5.80 -18.33
N VAL A 1075 26.74 5.62 -17.11
CA VAL A 1075 28.13 5.23 -16.89
C VAL A 1075 28.15 3.90 -16.15
N LEU A 1076 28.75 2.89 -16.78
CA LEU A 1076 29.16 1.66 -16.10
C LEU A 1076 30.67 1.73 -15.90
N LEU A 1077 31.12 1.63 -14.65
CA LEU A 1077 32.55 1.67 -14.34
C LEU A 1077 33.00 0.41 -13.59
N LYS A 1078 34.24 -0.01 -13.88
CA LYS A 1078 34.91 -1.16 -13.27
C LYS A 1078 36.36 -0.81 -12.96
N VAL A 1079 36.60 -0.41 -11.72
CA VAL A 1079 37.91 0.06 -11.25
C VAL A 1079 38.36 -0.75 -10.03
N LYS A 1080 39.64 -0.63 -9.66
CA LYS A 1080 40.14 -1.19 -8.41
C LYS A 1080 40.43 -0.07 -7.41
N ALA A 1081 40.12 -0.33 -6.15
CA ALA A 1081 40.66 0.44 -5.05
C ALA A 1081 42.17 0.20 -4.93
N ARG A 1082 42.90 1.14 -4.31
CA ARG A 1082 44.34 1.02 -4.09
C ARG A 1082 44.74 -0.19 -3.23
N ASP A 1083 43.80 -0.72 -2.46
CA ASP A 1083 43.96 -1.96 -1.68
C ASP A 1083 43.73 -3.24 -2.51
N GLY A 1084 43.47 -3.11 -3.82
CA GLY A 1084 43.29 -4.21 -4.77
C GLY A 1084 41.85 -4.73 -4.90
N GLN A 1085 40.91 -4.25 -4.08
CA GLN A 1085 39.51 -4.67 -4.15
C GLN A 1085 38.82 -4.09 -5.39
N ASP A 1086 38.02 -4.92 -6.05
CA ASP A 1086 37.18 -4.51 -7.17
C ASP A 1086 36.06 -3.56 -6.71
N PHE A 1087 35.76 -2.58 -7.56
CA PHE A 1087 34.67 -1.64 -7.38
C PHE A 1087 33.96 -1.43 -8.73
N GLU A 1088 32.70 -1.86 -8.77
CA GLU A 1088 31.81 -1.63 -9.91
C GLU A 1088 30.68 -0.67 -9.49
N GLU A 1089 30.29 0.21 -10.41
CA GLU A 1089 29.20 1.16 -10.19
C GLU A 1089 28.43 1.46 -11.48
N GLU A 1090 27.15 1.76 -11.31
CA GLU A 1090 26.24 2.19 -12.37
C GLU A 1090 25.67 3.57 -12.02
N ILE A 1091 25.86 4.54 -12.90
CA ILE A 1091 25.48 5.93 -12.69
C ILE A 1091 24.54 6.38 -13.81
N TYR A 1092 23.37 6.92 -13.44
CA TYR A 1092 22.50 7.64 -14.35
C TYR A 1092 22.64 9.13 -14.07
N TRP A 1093 22.82 9.94 -15.11
CA TRP A 1093 23.13 11.36 -14.97
C TRP A 1093 22.45 12.20 -16.04
N THR A 1094 21.68 13.21 -15.64
CA THR A 1094 21.13 14.22 -16.56
C THR A 1094 22.07 15.42 -16.67
N ILE A 1095 22.28 15.92 -17.88
CA ILE A 1095 23.13 17.09 -18.15
C ILE A 1095 22.27 18.18 -18.81
N ASN A 1096 21.76 19.09 -17.98
CA ASN A 1096 21.03 20.28 -18.45
C ASN A 1096 21.99 21.37 -18.94
N ARG A 1097 23.21 21.41 -18.38
CA ARG A 1097 24.26 22.38 -18.73
C ARG A 1097 25.65 21.77 -18.67
N VAL A 1098 26.48 22.17 -19.63
CA VAL A 1098 27.94 22.05 -19.61
C VAL A 1098 28.52 23.43 -19.24
N PRO A 1099 29.39 23.54 -18.21
CA PRO A 1099 30.01 24.81 -17.86
C PRO A 1099 30.88 25.36 -19.01
N GLU A 1100 30.95 26.68 -19.13
CA GLU A 1100 31.99 27.35 -19.94
C GLU A 1100 33.31 27.39 -19.15
N ASP A 1101 34.45 27.42 -19.85
CA ASP A 1101 35.82 27.49 -19.28
C ASP A 1101 36.10 28.78 -18.47
#